data_AF-A0AA88IH91-F1
#
_entry.id   AF-A0AA88IH91-F1
#
_cell.length_a   1.000
_cell.length_b   1.000
_cell.length_c   1.000
_cell.angle_alpha   90.00
_cell.angle_beta   90.00
_cell.angle_gamma   90.00
#
_symmetry.space_group_name_H-M   'P 1'
#
loop_
_entity.id
_entity.type
_entity.pdbx_description
1 polymer ?
#
loop_
_entity_poly.entity_id
_entity_poly.type
_entity_poly.pdbx_seq_one_letter_code
_entity_poly.pdbx_strand_id
1 'polypeptide(L)'
;METRSEKDDNRQDLNGLERSGKSPKSETNFNAHQVDEPNESIYRERRHRSPCRKFGYRRNVRRTNNFRKNEVYRQRSSIHSLKGVYNRKVCTPRHSYRGQCRREQLVDASKDYEHKNKLRKKRARDYNENNNKEKRIHQNDNQGEPRVKKRRMEYSEEFDNKKCFDRSNYDHRNCSDLKPNDAYATISDELAEDQKDKGNKYYKQKDYRRALGCYAKAVELCPCAPYYGNRAACYIMLGMYSQALQDARESIKCEPSYAKGHFRMGKCSLAMGDVATAKSAFDKAKELEPTNTTIDTELRTIDTLNKIDEDLSRAVEIQDYLKALYCSERALDIAVFCQRYKVKKAESLTHLGRYQEAEEIVNDILRSDSTDVDSLLVRGMCLYYQDNIDLAFSHFQQVLRLAPDYGKAKETYKKAKQLMTKKEEGNVAFKQGKLKEALTIYTETLAIDPVNKLTNSKVYYNRALVNSKLGNHSLAVDDCSAALNLNDGYIKALLLRGKSYRSLGKYEECVRDYEACMKLERNANRETRRLLQEAKIEMKRSKQKDYYKILGVEKNANDDEIKKAYRKRALLHHPDRHSSATEEERKEHEKNFKDLGEAYTVLSDPKNKAQYDRGQDLDDEGWVEVDPQMFSTFFGSGPSPFSEFHFEVVN
;
A
#
# COMPACT_ATOMS: atom_id res chain seq x y z
N MET A 1 15.14 68.50 16.85
CA MET A 1 15.02 67.75 15.59
C MET A 1 14.24 66.47 15.87
N GLU A 2 12.92 66.49 16.16
CA GLU A 2 11.77 67.11 15.44
C GLU A 2 11.40 66.32 14.16
N THR A 3 10.12 66.02 13.87
CA THR A 3 8.84 66.46 14.48
C THR A 3 7.68 65.52 14.12
N ARG A 4 6.71 65.33 15.06
CA ARG A 4 5.24 65.12 14.90
C ARG A 4 4.75 64.00 13.93
N SER A 5 3.51 63.50 13.96
CA SER A 5 2.23 63.89 14.59
C SER A 5 1.43 62.63 15.01
N GLU A 6 0.68 62.63 16.13
CA GLU A 6 -0.82 62.63 16.22
C GLU A 6 -1.56 61.38 15.66
N LYS A 7 -2.65 60.79 16.22
CA LYS A 7 -3.59 60.94 17.39
C LYS A 7 -4.52 59.67 17.38
N ASP A 8 -5.49 59.30 18.24
CA ASP A 8 -6.00 59.51 19.63
C ASP A 8 -7.08 58.38 19.83
N ASP A 9 -7.52 57.85 20.99
CA ASP A 9 -7.22 58.01 22.44
C ASP A 9 -7.11 56.57 23.06
N ASN A 10 -8.02 55.85 23.74
CA ASN A 10 -9.18 56.03 24.64
C ASN A 10 -9.49 54.61 25.24
N ARG A 11 -9.60 54.28 26.55
CA ARG A 11 -9.22 54.90 27.85
C ARG A 11 -9.43 53.87 29.00
N GLN A 12 -9.15 54.25 30.26
CA GLN A 12 -9.51 53.61 31.56
C GLN A 12 -8.75 52.32 31.97
N ASP A 13 -8.08 52.17 33.14
CA ASP A 13 -8.30 52.57 34.57
C ASP A 13 -8.95 51.41 35.39
N LEU A 14 -8.54 51.04 36.62
CA LEU A 14 -7.54 51.52 37.59
C LEU A 14 -7.13 50.39 38.60
N ASN A 15 -5.95 50.52 39.23
CA ASN A 15 -5.53 50.08 40.59
C ASN A 15 -5.92 48.71 41.23
N GLY A 16 -4.95 48.08 41.92
CA GLY A 16 -5.20 46.95 42.85
C GLY A 16 -3.94 46.45 43.61
N LEU A 17 -3.69 46.96 44.82
CA LEU A 17 -2.47 46.74 45.61
C LEU A 17 -2.52 45.49 46.56
N GLU A 18 -1.36 44.82 46.67
CA GLU A 18 -0.73 44.26 47.90
C GLU A 18 -1.32 43.11 48.79
N ARG A 19 -0.35 42.41 49.44
CA ARG A 19 -0.37 41.66 50.74
C ARG A 19 -0.97 40.25 50.90
N SER A 20 -0.08 39.26 50.78
CA SER A 20 0.32 38.26 51.81
C SER A 20 -0.65 37.85 52.96
N GLY A 21 -0.91 36.54 53.13
CA GLY A 21 -1.56 35.97 54.34
C GLY A 21 -1.46 34.43 54.48
N LYS A 22 -1.01 33.95 55.65
CA LYS A 22 -0.56 32.56 55.95
C LYS A 22 -1.66 31.47 56.01
N SER A 23 -1.20 30.23 55.75
CA SER A 23 -1.70 28.88 56.12
C SER A 23 -2.43 28.72 57.48
N PRO A 24 -3.20 27.61 57.67
CA PRO A 24 -2.60 26.45 58.36
C PRO A 24 -3.04 25.04 57.87
N LYS A 25 -2.36 23.99 58.36
CA LYS A 25 -2.79 22.57 58.34
C LYS A 25 -3.44 22.18 59.70
N SER A 26 -4.12 21.03 59.74
CA SER A 26 -4.22 20.20 60.98
C SER A 26 -4.33 18.71 60.64
N GLU A 27 -3.92 17.85 61.58
CA GLU A 27 -3.90 16.37 61.51
C GLU A 27 -4.64 15.79 62.75
N THR A 28 -4.43 14.49 63.07
CA THR A 28 -4.94 13.61 64.19
C THR A 28 -5.96 12.55 63.74
N ASN A 29 -6.05 11.30 64.28
CA ASN A 29 -5.30 10.49 65.27
C ASN A 29 -5.68 8.98 65.07
N PHE A 30 -5.11 7.90 65.64
CA PHE A 30 -4.04 7.63 66.65
C PHE A 30 -3.31 6.29 66.33
N ASN A 31 -2.55 5.70 67.28
CA ASN A 31 -1.79 4.43 67.19
C ASN A 31 -2.45 3.21 67.87
N ALA A 32 -2.04 1.98 67.49
CA ALA A 32 -1.72 0.79 68.35
C ALA A 32 -1.77 -0.54 67.56
N HIS A 33 -1.05 -1.65 67.86
CA HIS A 33 0.29 -1.91 68.41
C HIS A 33 0.63 -3.43 68.26
N GLN A 34 1.88 -3.88 68.53
CA GLN A 34 2.34 -5.29 68.69
C GLN A 34 2.30 -6.25 67.45
N VAL A 35 3.00 -7.42 67.42
CA VAL A 35 4.42 -7.76 67.72
C VAL A 35 4.75 -9.22 67.26
N ASP A 36 5.99 -9.47 66.81
CA ASP A 36 6.74 -10.74 66.61
C ASP A 36 6.31 -11.87 65.63
N GLU A 37 7.32 -12.68 65.25
CA GLU A 37 7.36 -13.88 64.37
C GLU A 37 7.06 -15.21 65.18
N PRO A 38 7.29 -16.51 64.77
CA PRO A 38 8.09 -17.06 63.65
C PRO A 38 7.71 -18.44 63.02
N ASN A 39 8.63 -18.94 62.17
CA ASN A 39 9.04 -20.35 61.89
C ASN A 39 8.13 -21.41 61.20
N GLU A 40 8.54 -21.77 59.97
CA GLU A 40 9.10 -23.07 59.56
C GLU A 40 8.39 -24.45 59.80
N SER A 41 8.21 -25.22 58.69
CA SER A 41 8.85 -26.54 58.41
C SER A 41 7.98 -27.79 58.03
N ILE A 42 8.66 -28.79 57.42
CA ILE A 42 8.38 -30.25 57.30
C ILE A 42 7.47 -30.84 56.16
N TYR A 43 8.17 -31.36 55.13
CA TYR A 43 8.01 -32.62 54.36
C TYR A 43 6.73 -33.50 54.33
N ARG A 44 6.34 -33.94 53.11
CA ARG A 44 6.41 -35.33 52.57
C ARG A 44 5.99 -35.36 51.07
N GLU A 45 6.76 -35.99 50.15
CA GLU A 45 6.64 -37.38 49.62
C GLU A 45 5.25 -37.75 49.02
N ARG A 46 5.10 -38.45 47.87
CA ARG A 46 6.06 -39.30 47.11
C ARG A 46 5.78 -39.44 45.59
N ARG A 47 6.81 -39.96 44.90
CA ARG A 47 7.04 -40.19 43.45
C ARG A 47 6.07 -41.13 42.70
N HIS A 48 5.94 -40.96 41.38
CA HIS A 48 5.96 -42.02 40.33
C HIS A 48 5.85 -41.38 38.90
N ARG A 49 6.54 -41.78 37.81
CA ARG A 49 7.73 -42.65 37.54
C ARG A 49 8.59 -42.04 36.41
N SER A 50 9.87 -42.39 36.31
CA SER A 50 10.78 -42.16 35.15
C SER A 50 10.97 -43.48 34.34
N PRO A 51 11.70 -43.61 33.20
CA PRO A 51 13.07 -43.12 32.86
C PRO A 51 13.11 -42.23 31.58
N CYS A 52 14.18 -41.50 31.17
CA CYS A 52 15.56 -41.87 30.78
C CYS A 52 15.65 -42.85 29.56
N ARG A 53 16.61 -42.77 28.62
CA ARG A 53 17.87 -41.98 28.54
C ARG A 53 18.36 -41.79 27.08
N LYS A 54 19.45 -41.02 26.93
CA LYS A 54 20.21 -40.76 25.67
C LYS A 54 20.62 -42.03 24.90
N PHE A 55 20.67 -41.95 23.56
CA PHE A 55 21.83 -42.33 22.73
C PHE A 55 21.67 -41.72 21.32
N GLY A 56 22.76 -41.60 20.55
CA GLY A 56 22.72 -41.11 19.16
C GLY A 56 23.79 -41.77 18.30
N TYR A 57 23.62 -41.79 16.97
CA TYR A 57 24.59 -42.36 16.03
C TYR A 57 24.59 -41.68 14.65
N ARG A 58 25.70 -41.87 13.91
CA ARG A 58 25.99 -41.30 12.58
C ARG A 58 25.24 -42.02 11.44
N ARG A 59 24.89 -41.28 10.39
CA ARG A 59 25.14 -41.56 8.94
C ARG A 59 24.74 -40.30 8.14
N ASN A 60 25.56 -39.68 7.30
CA ASN A 60 26.33 -40.12 6.12
C ASN A 60 25.51 -40.64 4.92
N VAL A 61 25.16 -39.69 4.03
CA VAL A 61 25.62 -39.62 2.62
C VAL A 61 25.16 -40.67 1.58
N ARG A 62 24.70 -40.13 0.43
CA ARG A 62 24.55 -40.69 -0.96
C ARG A 62 23.27 -41.46 -1.37
N ARG A 63 22.54 -40.78 -2.28
CA ARG A 63 22.07 -41.21 -3.61
C ARG A 63 21.23 -42.49 -3.75
N THR A 64 19.99 -42.30 -4.21
CA THR A 64 19.60 -42.77 -5.56
C THR A 64 19.38 -41.55 -6.47
N ASN A 65 19.27 -41.75 -7.79
CA ASN A 65 19.39 -40.66 -8.78
C ASN A 65 18.45 -40.92 -9.97
N ASN A 66 17.93 -39.84 -10.59
CA ASN A 66 17.18 -39.80 -11.87
C ASN A 66 15.86 -40.60 -11.98
N PHE A 67 14.78 -39.92 -12.39
CA PHE A 67 14.22 -40.04 -13.75
C PHE A 67 13.15 -38.98 -14.03
N ARG A 68 13.18 -38.36 -15.24
CA ARG A 68 12.17 -37.44 -15.85
C ARG A 68 11.87 -36.14 -15.04
N LYS A 69 11.91 -34.92 -15.58
CA LYS A 69 11.94 -34.43 -16.97
C LYS A 69 10.85 -35.02 -17.87
N ASN A 70 9.63 -34.46 -17.78
CA ASN A 70 8.83 -33.94 -18.91
C ASN A 70 7.35 -33.80 -18.53
N GLU A 71 6.88 -32.63 -18.08
CA GLU A 71 5.44 -32.30 -18.15
C GLU A 71 5.13 -30.79 -18.09
N VAL A 72 5.56 -30.05 -19.13
CA VAL A 72 5.11 -28.67 -19.39
C VAL A 72 4.79 -28.51 -20.89
N TYR A 73 3.90 -29.36 -21.42
CA TYR A 73 3.34 -29.23 -22.78
C TYR A 73 2.06 -30.08 -22.96
N ARG A 74 0.94 -29.71 -22.31
CA ARG A 74 -0.41 -30.20 -22.66
C ARG A 74 -1.51 -29.32 -22.03
N GLN A 75 -2.06 -28.41 -22.85
CA GLN A 75 -3.46 -27.90 -22.86
C GLN A 75 -3.56 -26.61 -23.71
N ARG A 76 -3.42 -26.78 -25.03
CA ARG A 76 -3.86 -25.84 -26.06
C ARG A 76 -4.44 -26.68 -27.21
N SER A 77 -5.75 -26.97 -27.15
CA SER A 77 -6.60 -27.49 -28.25
C SER A 77 -7.99 -27.88 -27.72
N SER A 78 -8.94 -26.93 -27.61
CA SER A 78 -10.39 -27.21 -27.46
C SER A 78 -11.30 -25.95 -27.38
N ILE A 79 -11.11 -24.93 -28.23
CA ILE A 79 -12.13 -23.87 -28.42
C ILE A 79 -12.30 -23.60 -29.92
N HIS A 80 -13.13 -24.41 -30.57
CA HIS A 80 -13.68 -24.20 -31.91
C HIS A 80 -15.02 -24.97 -32.02
N SER A 81 -16.12 -24.29 -31.72
CA SER A 81 -17.49 -24.73 -32.04
C SER A 81 -18.46 -23.54 -31.92
N LEU A 82 -19.65 -23.67 -32.52
CA LEU A 82 -20.79 -22.75 -32.42
C LEU A 82 -20.57 -21.31 -32.93
N LYS A 83 -20.60 -21.15 -34.26
CA LYS A 83 -21.23 -19.99 -34.91
C LYS A 83 -22.68 -20.37 -35.29
N GLY A 84 -23.65 -19.48 -35.09
CA GLY A 84 -24.92 -19.54 -35.82
C GLY A 84 -26.15 -18.91 -35.15
N VAL A 85 -26.86 -18.05 -35.91
CA VAL A 85 -28.34 -17.86 -35.91
C VAL A 85 -28.99 -17.18 -34.68
N TYR A 86 -29.75 -16.05 -34.77
CA TYR A 86 -29.97 -15.05 -35.85
C TYR A 86 -30.59 -13.72 -35.30
N ASN A 87 -30.30 -12.58 -35.96
CA ASN A 87 -31.10 -11.34 -36.15
C ASN A 87 -31.67 -10.40 -35.03
N ARG A 88 -31.25 -9.11 -35.16
CA ARG A 88 -32.03 -7.83 -35.26
C ARG A 88 -32.47 -6.97 -34.04
N LYS A 89 -31.84 -5.77 -33.98
CA LYS A 89 -32.30 -4.44 -33.47
C LYS A 89 -32.57 -4.35 -31.94
N VAL A 90 -32.45 -3.20 -31.24
CA VAL A 90 -32.40 -1.76 -31.57
C VAL A 90 -31.14 -1.07 -30.94
N CYS A 91 -30.83 0.19 -31.31
CA CYS A 91 -29.60 0.93 -30.98
C CYS A 91 -29.62 1.70 -29.64
N THR A 92 -28.45 1.86 -28.99
CA THR A 92 -27.93 3.17 -28.50
C THR A 92 -26.38 3.19 -28.51
N PRO A 93 -25.69 4.27 -28.96
CA PRO A 93 -24.24 4.25 -29.13
C PRO A 93 -23.44 5.17 -28.16
N ARG A 94 -23.27 4.76 -26.89
CA ARG A 94 -22.23 5.31 -26.00
C ARG A 94 -21.71 4.23 -25.02
N HIS A 95 -20.56 3.59 -25.34
CA HIS A 95 -19.57 3.05 -24.37
C HIS A 95 -18.38 2.29 -25.02
N SER A 96 -18.49 1.82 -26.28
CA SER A 96 -17.54 0.86 -26.89
C SER A 96 -16.05 1.23 -26.80
N TYR A 97 -15.70 2.50 -27.08
CA TYR A 97 -14.30 2.94 -27.19
C TYR A 97 -13.47 2.79 -25.91
N ARG A 98 -14.09 2.83 -24.72
CA ARG A 98 -13.36 2.65 -23.44
C ARG A 98 -12.99 1.19 -23.16
N GLY A 99 -13.65 0.23 -23.80
CA GLY A 99 -13.40 -1.20 -23.61
C GLY A 99 -12.24 -1.76 -24.45
N GLN A 100 -12.10 -1.32 -25.70
CA GLN A 100 -11.03 -1.77 -26.61
C GLN A 100 -9.67 -1.25 -26.16
N CYS A 101 -9.55 0.06 -25.93
CA CYS A 101 -8.30 0.69 -25.52
C CYS A 101 -7.71 0.08 -24.21
N ARG A 102 -8.57 -0.30 -23.25
CA ARG A 102 -8.16 -1.01 -22.03
C ARG A 102 -7.67 -2.44 -22.27
N ARG A 103 -8.22 -3.15 -23.27
CA ARG A 103 -7.73 -4.48 -23.67
C ARG A 103 -6.39 -4.41 -24.37
N GLU A 104 -6.19 -3.42 -25.24
CA GLU A 104 -4.93 -3.19 -25.96
C GLU A 104 -3.80 -2.84 -24.98
N GLN A 105 -4.04 -1.90 -24.07
CA GLN A 105 -3.10 -1.55 -22.99
C GLN A 105 -2.69 -2.76 -22.12
N LEU A 106 -3.63 -3.64 -21.78
CA LEU A 106 -3.33 -4.86 -21.01
C LEU A 106 -2.56 -5.91 -21.83
N VAL A 107 -2.80 -6.02 -23.13
CA VAL A 107 -2.06 -6.91 -24.03
C VAL A 107 -0.61 -6.42 -24.20
N ASP A 108 -0.39 -5.12 -24.35
CA ASP A 108 0.96 -4.57 -24.51
C ASP A 108 1.76 -4.58 -23.21
N ALA A 109 1.14 -4.27 -22.06
CA ALA A 109 1.76 -4.46 -20.75
C ALA A 109 2.21 -5.92 -20.51
N SER A 110 1.45 -6.90 -21.01
CA SER A 110 1.81 -8.33 -20.94
C SER A 110 3.02 -8.67 -21.81
N LYS A 111 3.06 -8.19 -23.07
CA LYS A 111 4.23 -8.33 -23.96
C LYS A 111 5.49 -7.72 -23.35
N ASP A 112 5.35 -6.55 -22.73
CA ASP A 112 6.45 -5.80 -22.14
C ASP A 112 6.98 -6.49 -20.86
N TYR A 113 6.11 -7.08 -20.04
CA TYR A 113 6.48 -7.94 -18.93
C TYR A 113 7.20 -9.23 -19.38
N GLU A 114 6.76 -9.86 -20.47
CA GLU A 114 7.47 -10.99 -21.08
C GLU A 114 8.85 -10.58 -21.60
N HIS A 115 8.96 -9.41 -22.26
CA HIS A 115 10.23 -8.91 -22.79
C HIS A 115 11.24 -8.61 -21.67
N LYS A 116 10.79 -7.92 -20.61
CA LYS A 116 11.58 -7.66 -19.39
C LYS A 116 12.01 -8.96 -18.70
N ASN A 117 11.16 -10.00 -18.65
CA ASN A 117 11.54 -11.32 -18.14
C ASN A 117 12.53 -12.07 -19.05
N LYS A 118 12.42 -11.96 -20.38
CA LYS A 118 13.38 -12.53 -21.34
C LYS A 118 14.75 -11.86 -21.20
N LEU A 119 14.80 -10.53 -21.03
CA LEU A 119 16.02 -9.78 -20.73
C LEU A 119 16.64 -10.18 -19.37
N ARG A 120 15.84 -10.30 -18.31
CA ARG A 120 16.28 -10.79 -16.99
C ARG A 120 16.89 -12.21 -17.08
N LYS A 121 16.25 -13.12 -17.82
CA LYS A 121 16.76 -14.48 -18.10
C LYS A 121 17.95 -14.51 -19.09
N LYS A 122 18.26 -13.41 -19.79
CA LYS A 122 19.52 -13.25 -20.53
C LYS A 122 20.62 -12.80 -19.57
N ARG A 123 20.45 -11.67 -18.86
CA ARG A 123 21.41 -11.13 -17.88
C ARG A 123 21.85 -12.18 -16.84
N ALA A 124 20.94 -13.03 -16.35
CA ALA A 124 21.26 -14.10 -15.42
C ALA A 124 22.11 -15.25 -16.01
N ARG A 125 22.06 -15.47 -17.34
CA ARG A 125 22.98 -16.39 -18.05
C ARG A 125 24.32 -15.71 -18.30
N ASP A 126 24.30 -14.49 -18.81
CA ASP A 126 25.50 -13.68 -19.06
C ASP A 126 26.36 -13.55 -17.78
N TYR A 127 25.72 -13.34 -16.63
CA TYR A 127 26.38 -13.30 -15.31
C TYR A 127 27.02 -14.65 -14.92
N ASN A 128 26.29 -15.76 -15.10
CA ASN A 128 26.82 -17.11 -14.79
C ASN A 128 27.93 -17.55 -15.75
N GLU A 129 27.90 -17.14 -17.03
CA GLU A 129 29.00 -17.40 -17.96
C GLU A 129 30.27 -16.62 -17.57
N ASN A 130 30.15 -15.37 -17.14
CA ASN A 130 31.29 -14.59 -16.66
C ASN A 130 31.86 -15.17 -15.35
N ASN A 131 31.00 -15.54 -14.39
CA ASN A 131 31.42 -16.19 -13.14
C ASN A 131 32.15 -17.54 -13.41
N ASN A 132 31.74 -18.27 -14.45
CA ASN A 132 32.40 -19.51 -14.88
C ASN A 132 33.70 -19.27 -15.69
N LYS A 133 33.89 -18.08 -16.28
CA LYS A 133 35.18 -17.67 -16.87
C LYS A 133 36.16 -17.26 -15.78
N GLU A 134 35.73 -16.43 -14.82
CA GLU A 134 36.54 -16.02 -13.66
C GLU A 134 37.01 -17.24 -12.85
N LYS A 135 36.14 -18.23 -12.62
CA LYS A 135 36.52 -19.50 -11.96
C LYS A 135 37.46 -20.40 -12.78
N ARG A 136 37.53 -20.23 -14.11
CA ARG A 136 38.53 -20.92 -14.95
C ARG A 136 39.89 -20.21 -14.94
N ILE A 137 39.91 -18.88 -14.77
CA ILE A 137 41.14 -18.11 -14.60
C ILE A 137 41.79 -18.51 -13.26
N HIS A 138 41.06 -18.39 -12.15
CA HIS A 138 41.55 -18.75 -10.81
C HIS A 138 41.83 -20.26 -10.57
N GLN A 139 41.55 -21.14 -11.53
CA GLN A 139 41.99 -22.53 -11.49
C GLN A 139 43.38 -22.75 -12.11
N ASN A 140 43.86 -21.81 -12.93
CA ASN A 140 45.21 -21.85 -13.51
C ASN A 140 46.26 -21.16 -12.64
N ASP A 141 45.87 -20.14 -11.86
CA ASP A 141 46.77 -19.34 -11.02
C ASP A 141 47.36 -20.11 -9.81
N ASN A 142 46.98 -21.37 -9.60
CA ASN A 142 47.17 -22.10 -8.34
C ASN A 142 48.38 -23.06 -8.35
N GLN A 143 49.44 -22.72 -9.09
CA GLN A 143 50.75 -23.37 -9.02
C GLN A 143 51.90 -22.34 -9.07
N GLY A 144 52.49 -22.03 -7.91
CA GLY A 144 53.81 -21.40 -7.83
C GLY A 144 53.87 -19.93 -7.43
N GLU A 145 53.59 -19.63 -6.16
CA GLU A 145 54.33 -18.56 -5.45
C GLU A 145 55.58 -19.19 -4.81
N PRO A 146 56.71 -18.48 -4.63
CA PRO A 146 56.77 -17.54 -3.51
C PRO A 146 57.74 -16.33 -3.62
N ARG A 147 57.65 -15.45 -2.61
CA ARG A 147 58.65 -14.47 -2.11
C ARG A 147 58.71 -13.08 -2.77
N VAL A 148 58.08 -12.14 -2.07
CA VAL A 148 58.48 -10.73 -2.01
C VAL A 148 59.88 -10.59 -1.37
N LYS A 149 60.91 -10.19 -2.15
CA LYS A 149 62.03 -9.27 -1.81
C LYS A 149 63.16 -9.32 -2.87
N LYS A 150 63.80 -8.16 -3.11
CA LYS A 150 64.97 -7.90 -3.99
C LYS A 150 64.82 -8.12 -5.52
N ARG A 151 64.58 -7.01 -6.22
CA ARG A 151 65.25 -6.48 -7.45
C ARG A 151 64.45 -5.23 -7.87
N ARG A 152 64.91 -3.99 -8.04
CA ARG A 152 66.20 -3.28 -8.21
C ARG A 152 67.28 -4.01 -9.01
N MET A 153 67.56 -3.43 -10.19
CA MET A 153 68.52 -3.84 -11.23
C MET A 153 68.20 -5.18 -11.91
N GLU A 154 67.64 -5.07 -13.10
CA GLU A 154 67.73 -5.97 -14.27
C GLU A 154 66.96 -5.24 -15.39
N TYR A 155 67.65 -4.46 -16.23
CA TYR A 155 67.05 -3.65 -17.30
C TYR A 155 68.06 -3.39 -18.43
N SER A 156 68.25 -4.39 -19.28
CA SER A 156 69.11 -4.37 -20.48
C SER A 156 68.71 -5.53 -21.38
N GLU A 157 68.66 -5.29 -22.70
CA GLU A 157 68.33 -6.28 -23.75
C GLU A 157 66.86 -6.76 -23.66
N GLU A 158 66.03 -6.70 -24.71
CA GLU A 158 66.31 -6.79 -26.15
C GLU A 158 65.76 -5.59 -26.96
N PHE A 159 66.50 -5.20 -28.00
CA PHE A 159 65.99 -4.39 -29.12
C PHE A 159 65.75 -5.34 -30.31
N ASP A 160 64.57 -5.32 -30.92
CA ASP A 160 64.49 -5.55 -32.38
C ASP A 160 63.29 -4.84 -33.04
N ASN A 161 63.39 -4.64 -34.35
CA ASN A 161 62.66 -3.67 -35.15
C ASN A 161 61.47 -4.28 -35.92
N LYS A 162 60.40 -3.48 -36.09
CA LYS A 162 59.96 -3.01 -37.44
C LYS A 162 58.76 -2.03 -37.44
N LYS A 163 59.01 -0.87 -38.07
CA LYS A 163 58.10 0.04 -38.79
C LYS A 163 57.01 0.76 -37.97
N CYS A 164 57.09 2.07 -37.68
CA CYS A 164 57.29 3.30 -38.49
C CYS A 164 55.98 3.91 -39.06
N PHE A 165 55.65 5.14 -38.65
CA PHE A 165 55.51 6.29 -39.58
C PHE A 165 55.62 7.64 -38.86
N ASP A 166 55.91 8.69 -39.62
CA ASP A 166 56.57 9.93 -39.19
C ASP A 166 55.76 10.91 -38.32
N ARG A 167 56.50 11.66 -37.48
CA ARG A 167 56.36 13.13 -37.39
C ARG A 167 57.75 13.77 -37.26
N SER A 168 58.03 14.72 -38.15
CA SER A 168 59.21 15.60 -38.08
C SER A 168 58.97 16.81 -37.17
N ASN A 169 60.07 17.49 -36.82
CA ASN A 169 60.17 18.71 -36.00
C ASN A 169 59.83 18.56 -34.50
N TYR A 170 60.86 18.27 -33.70
CA TYR A 170 61.28 19.18 -32.61
C TYR A 170 62.79 19.01 -32.36
N ASP A 171 63.44 20.03 -31.78
CA ASP A 171 64.91 20.16 -31.80
C ASP A 171 65.68 19.10 -31.01
N HIS A 172 66.86 18.73 -31.52
CA HIS A 172 67.88 18.05 -30.73
C HIS A 172 68.35 18.94 -29.56
N ARG A 173 68.10 18.48 -28.34
CA ARG A 173 68.93 18.80 -27.17
C ARG A 173 69.49 17.49 -26.62
N ASN A 174 70.77 17.49 -26.23
CA ASN A 174 71.47 16.26 -25.85
C ASN A 174 70.84 15.62 -24.60
N CYS A 175 70.49 14.34 -24.70
CA CYS A 175 70.06 13.52 -23.56
C CYS A 175 71.29 12.83 -22.92
N SER A 176 72.26 13.63 -22.48
CA SER A 176 73.54 13.16 -21.88
C SER A 176 73.71 13.52 -20.41
N ASP A 177 72.98 14.53 -19.91
CA ASP A 177 73.29 15.20 -18.64
C ASP A 177 72.14 15.18 -17.60
N LEU A 178 71.12 14.34 -17.82
CA LEU A 178 70.05 14.08 -16.84
C LEU A 178 70.54 13.11 -15.75
N LYS A 179 70.27 13.41 -14.47
CA LYS A 179 70.66 12.52 -13.37
C LYS A 179 69.75 11.29 -13.36
N PRO A 180 70.19 10.13 -12.81
CA PRO A 180 69.40 8.90 -12.84
C PRO A 180 67.99 8.98 -12.22
N ASN A 181 67.76 9.90 -11.27
CA ASN A 181 66.42 10.15 -10.73
C ASN A 181 65.52 10.92 -11.71
N ASP A 182 66.09 11.88 -12.44
CA ASP A 182 65.35 12.79 -13.33
C ASP A 182 64.84 12.00 -14.55
N ALA A 183 65.70 11.17 -15.15
CA ALA A 183 65.33 10.29 -16.26
C ALA A 183 64.23 9.27 -15.86
N TYR A 184 64.28 8.73 -14.64
CA TYR A 184 63.25 7.79 -14.16
C TYR A 184 61.91 8.49 -13.90
N ALA A 185 61.92 9.76 -13.48
CA ALA A 185 60.72 10.58 -13.37
C ALA A 185 60.09 10.84 -14.75
N THR A 186 60.88 11.28 -15.74
CA THR A 186 60.40 11.52 -17.11
C THR A 186 59.75 10.28 -17.74
N ILE A 187 60.35 9.09 -17.54
CA ILE A 187 59.77 7.83 -18.01
C ILE A 187 58.43 7.52 -17.29
N SER A 188 58.30 7.83 -16.00
CA SER A 188 57.03 7.68 -15.26
C SER A 188 55.94 8.60 -15.80
N ASP A 189 56.28 9.85 -16.12
CA ASP A 189 55.35 10.84 -16.69
C ASP A 189 54.90 10.46 -18.11
N GLU A 190 55.80 10.02 -18.99
CA GLU A 190 55.45 9.53 -20.33
C GLU A 190 54.52 8.31 -20.28
N LEU A 191 54.78 7.37 -19.36
CA LEU A 191 53.91 6.22 -19.11
C LEU A 191 52.54 6.66 -18.56
N ALA A 192 52.50 7.66 -17.67
CA ALA A 192 51.24 8.17 -17.13
C ALA A 192 50.39 8.86 -18.21
N GLU A 193 51.03 9.60 -19.13
CA GLU A 193 50.38 10.22 -20.29
C GLU A 193 49.83 9.18 -21.28
N ASP A 194 50.56 8.10 -21.56
CA ASP A 194 50.05 6.96 -22.34
C ASP A 194 48.86 6.27 -21.66
N GLN A 195 48.92 6.04 -20.35
CA GLN A 195 47.79 5.48 -19.60
C GLN A 195 46.58 6.43 -19.62
N LYS A 196 46.78 7.73 -19.45
CA LYS A 196 45.73 8.74 -19.63
C LYS A 196 45.12 8.67 -21.03
N ASP A 197 45.91 8.54 -22.09
CA ASP A 197 45.40 8.50 -23.46
C ASP A 197 44.75 7.16 -23.86
N LYS A 198 45.18 6.04 -23.28
CA LYS A 198 44.44 4.77 -23.29
C LYS A 198 43.10 4.92 -22.56
N GLY A 199 43.08 5.59 -21.41
CA GLY A 199 41.86 6.00 -20.70
C GLY A 199 40.93 6.86 -21.56
N ASN A 200 41.46 7.89 -22.23
CA ASN A 200 40.72 8.78 -23.12
C ASN A 200 40.07 8.03 -24.29
N LYS A 201 40.76 7.02 -24.85
CA LYS A 201 40.23 6.15 -25.91
C LYS A 201 39.06 5.30 -25.39
N TYR A 202 39.18 4.65 -24.24
CA TYR A 202 38.08 3.88 -23.63
C TYR A 202 36.90 4.76 -23.17
N TYR A 203 37.17 5.96 -22.65
CA TYR A 203 36.13 6.91 -22.25
C TYR A 203 35.27 7.36 -23.45
N LYS A 204 35.91 7.67 -24.59
CA LYS A 204 35.20 7.97 -25.86
C LYS A 204 34.38 6.78 -26.38
N GLN A 205 34.84 5.54 -26.14
CA GLN A 205 34.10 4.31 -26.42
C GLN A 205 33.00 3.99 -25.40
N LYS A 206 32.83 4.80 -24.35
CA LYS A 206 31.93 4.59 -23.20
C LYS A 206 32.25 3.34 -22.35
N ASP A 207 33.45 2.77 -22.50
CA ASP A 207 33.97 1.72 -21.61
C ASP A 207 34.59 2.35 -20.37
N TYR A 208 33.74 2.93 -19.52
CA TYR A 208 34.17 3.65 -18.32
C TYR A 208 34.90 2.74 -17.31
N ARG A 209 34.72 1.41 -17.39
CA ARG A 209 35.43 0.46 -16.52
C ARG A 209 36.88 0.28 -16.94
N ARG A 210 37.16 0.12 -18.24
CA ARG A 210 38.56 0.10 -18.73
C ARG A 210 39.21 1.47 -18.61
N ALA A 211 38.46 2.54 -18.90
CA ALA A 211 38.94 3.91 -18.72
C ALA A 211 39.38 4.18 -17.27
N LEU A 212 38.55 3.78 -16.29
CA LEU A 212 38.88 3.90 -14.86
C LEU A 212 40.18 3.17 -14.50
N GLY A 213 40.39 1.94 -15.00
CA GLY A 213 41.62 1.19 -14.76
C GLY A 213 42.88 1.84 -15.37
N CYS A 214 42.74 2.49 -16.52
CA CYS A 214 43.82 3.27 -17.13
C CYS A 214 44.12 4.56 -16.35
N TYR A 215 43.09 5.32 -15.95
CA TYR A 215 43.31 6.54 -15.14
C TYR A 215 43.77 6.22 -13.70
N ALA A 216 43.43 5.05 -13.15
CA ALA A 216 43.99 4.58 -11.89
C ALA A 216 45.52 4.44 -11.99
N LYS A 217 46.01 3.73 -13.02
CA LYS A 217 47.45 3.62 -13.31
C LYS A 217 48.13 4.95 -13.59
N ALA A 218 47.47 5.87 -14.29
CA ALA A 218 48.01 7.22 -14.51
C ALA A 218 48.22 7.96 -13.17
N VAL A 219 47.25 7.89 -12.25
CA VAL A 219 47.38 8.46 -10.89
C VAL A 219 48.44 7.73 -10.05
N GLU A 220 48.60 6.42 -10.20
CA GLU A 220 49.66 5.63 -9.53
C GLU A 220 51.08 6.00 -10.01
N LEU A 221 51.23 6.34 -11.29
CA LEU A 221 52.51 6.73 -11.91
C LEU A 221 52.86 8.21 -11.66
N CYS A 222 51.88 9.11 -11.69
CA CYS A 222 52.05 10.54 -11.41
C CYS A 222 50.75 11.17 -10.86
N PRO A 223 50.66 11.46 -9.54
CA PRO A 223 49.46 12.03 -8.92
C PRO A 223 49.19 13.50 -9.30
N CYS A 224 48.56 13.76 -10.45
CA CYS A 224 48.26 15.12 -10.93
C CYS A 224 46.77 15.44 -11.13
N ALA A 225 46.41 16.74 -11.10
CA ALA A 225 45.01 17.20 -11.11
C ALA A 225 44.19 16.71 -12.32
N PRO A 226 44.70 16.72 -13.57
CA PRO A 226 43.99 16.15 -14.72
C PRO A 226 43.64 14.67 -14.60
N TYR A 227 44.50 13.85 -14.00
CA TYR A 227 44.27 12.39 -13.94
C TYR A 227 43.22 12.06 -12.88
N TYR A 228 43.32 12.64 -11.68
CA TYR A 228 42.26 12.58 -10.67
C TYR A 228 40.93 13.08 -11.24
N GLY A 229 40.92 14.19 -11.97
CA GLY A 229 39.71 14.71 -12.62
C GLY A 229 39.11 13.74 -13.65
N ASN A 230 39.94 13.12 -14.49
CA ASN A 230 39.45 12.16 -15.49
C ASN A 230 38.98 10.83 -14.87
N ARG A 231 39.58 10.41 -13.75
CA ARG A 231 39.12 9.28 -12.93
C ARG A 231 37.78 9.59 -12.24
N ALA A 232 37.62 10.79 -11.67
CA ALA A 232 36.33 11.30 -11.19
C ALA A 232 35.24 11.30 -12.27
N ALA A 233 35.58 11.69 -13.51
CA ALA A 233 34.62 11.64 -14.62
C ALA A 233 34.16 10.20 -14.94
N CYS A 234 35.06 9.21 -14.86
CA CYS A 234 34.66 7.79 -14.98
C CYS A 234 33.73 7.37 -13.84
N TYR A 235 34.03 7.76 -12.59
CA TYR A 235 33.16 7.48 -11.46
C TYR A 235 31.77 8.14 -11.59
N ILE A 236 31.67 9.39 -12.07
CA ILE A 236 30.39 10.03 -12.40
C ILE A 236 29.59 9.20 -13.41
N MET A 237 30.22 8.79 -14.52
CA MET A 237 29.56 7.99 -15.57
C MET A 237 29.22 6.55 -15.13
N LEU A 238 29.75 6.09 -13.99
CA LEU A 238 29.42 4.82 -13.34
C LEU A 238 28.42 4.98 -12.18
N GLY A 239 27.97 6.20 -11.85
CA GLY A 239 27.09 6.50 -10.70
C GLY A 239 27.78 6.43 -9.33
N MET A 240 29.12 6.41 -9.31
CA MET A 240 29.97 6.25 -8.12
C MET A 240 30.31 7.62 -7.52
N TYR A 241 29.29 8.40 -7.14
CA TYR A 241 29.42 9.82 -6.80
C TYR A 241 30.29 10.11 -5.56
N SER A 242 30.37 9.20 -4.60
CA SER A 242 31.23 9.37 -3.42
C SER A 242 32.71 9.23 -3.77
N GLN A 243 33.09 8.23 -4.58
CA GLN A 243 34.45 8.11 -5.12
C GLN A 243 34.78 9.28 -6.06
N ALA A 244 33.83 9.72 -6.88
CA ALA A 244 33.99 10.86 -7.77
C ALA A 244 34.23 12.18 -7.01
N LEU A 245 33.54 12.41 -5.88
CA LEU A 245 33.76 13.58 -5.04
C LEU A 245 35.14 13.54 -4.37
N GLN A 246 35.61 12.37 -3.95
CA GLN A 246 36.96 12.21 -3.40
C GLN A 246 38.02 12.56 -4.45
N ASP A 247 37.96 11.96 -5.64
CA ASP A 247 38.89 12.27 -6.74
C ASP A 247 38.80 13.73 -7.18
N ALA A 248 37.61 14.35 -7.19
CA ALA A 248 37.47 15.78 -7.50
C ALA A 248 38.14 16.66 -6.43
N ARG A 249 38.10 16.27 -5.15
CA ARG A 249 38.81 16.97 -4.06
C ARG A 249 40.32 16.78 -4.14
N GLU A 250 40.83 15.58 -4.46
CA GLU A 250 42.26 15.38 -4.71
C GLU A 250 42.75 16.13 -5.95
N SER A 251 41.93 16.22 -7.00
CA SER A 251 42.19 17.04 -8.19
C SER A 251 42.38 18.53 -7.83
N ILE A 252 41.50 19.10 -7.00
CA ILE A 252 41.58 20.49 -6.53
C ILE A 252 42.77 20.71 -5.57
N LYS A 253 43.14 19.71 -4.75
CA LYS A 253 44.34 19.78 -3.89
C LYS A 253 45.63 19.80 -4.71
N CYS A 254 45.70 19.01 -5.79
CA CYS A 254 46.86 18.99 -6.68
C CYS A 254 47.01 20.32 -7.44
N GLU A 255 45.90 20.91 -7.90
CA GLU A 255 45.90 22.18 -8.63
C GLU A 255 44.63 23.00 -8.31
N PRO A 256 44.71 23.99 -7.40
CA PRO A 256 43.54 24.81 -7.02
C PRO A 256 42.93 25.63 -8.17
N SER A 257 43.70 25.93 -9.21
CA SER A 257 43.25 26.61 -10.44
C SER A 257 42.51 25.69 -11.43
N TYR A 258 42.45 24.38 -11.19
CA TYR A 258 41.86 23.43 -12.12
C TYR A 258 40.32 23.50 -12.11
N ALA A 259 39.75 24.41 -12.91
CA ALA A 259 38.31 24.66 -13.02
C ALA A 259 37.47 23.38 -13.21
N LYS A 260 37.99 22.41 -13.98
CA LYS A 260 37.34 21.11 -14.23
C LYS A 260 37.31 20.21 -12.99
N GLY A 261 38.19 20.41 -12.01
CA GLY A 261 38.12 19.80 -10.68
C GLY A 261 36.94 20.34 -9.89
N HIS A 262 36.84 21.67 -9.78
CA HIS A 262 35.71 22.36 -9.13
C HIS A 262 34.36 22.02 -9.79
N PHE A 263 34.27 22.03 -11.12
CA PHE A 263 33.06 21.62 -11.84
C PHE A 263 32.64 20.17 -11.55
N ARG A 264 33.61 19.24 -11.49
CA ARG A 264 33.36 17.84 -11.12
C ARG A 264 32.95 17.70 -9.65
N MET A 265 33.53 18.49 -8.75
CA MET A 265 33.10 18.56 -7.33
C MET A 265 31.66 19.07 -7.23
N GLY A 266 31.29 20.10 -8.00
CA GLY A 266 29.93 20.62 -8.10
C GLY A 266 28.93 19.56 -8.55
N LYS A 267 29.22 18.90 -9.69
CA LYS A 267 28.44 17.76 -10.22
C LYS A 267 28.19 16.67 -9.19
N CYS A 268 29.22 16.23 -8.47
CA CYS A 268 29.10 15.15 -7.49
C CYS A 268 28.32 15.57 -6.24
N SER A 269 28.55 16.78 -5.76
CA SER A 269 27.86 17.33 -4.58
C SER A 269 26.35 17.50 -4.87
N LEU A 270 26.00 18.03 -6.05
CA LEU A 270 24.62 18.17 -6.50
C LEU A 270 23.91 16.81 -6.64
N ALA A 271 24.57 15.82 -7.25
CA ALA A 271 24.02 14.47 -7.38
C ALA A 271 23.76 13.78 -6.02
N MET A 272 24.50 14.16 -4.97
CA MET A 272 24.30 13.68 -3.60
C MET A 272 23.39 14.58 -2.75
N GLY A 273 22.96 15.74 -3.26
CA GLY A 273 22.08 16.69 -2.57
C GLY A 273 22.79 17.69 -1.65
N ASP A 274 24.12 17.76 -1.66
CA ASP A 274 24.87 18.83 -0.98
C ASP A 274 24.91 20.07 -1.86
N VAL A 275 23.82 20.86 -1.79
CA VAL A 275 23.63 22.07 -2.60
C VAL A 275 24.61 23.18 -2.22
N ALA A 276 25.04 23.25 -0.96
CA ALA A 276 25.95 24.29 -0.48
C ALA A 276 27.37 24.10 -1.06
N THR A 277 27.92 22.88 -0.95
CA THR A 277 29.20 22.55 -1.59
C THR A 277 29.07 22.60 -3.12
N ALA A 278 27.94 22.15 -3.68
CA ALA A 278 27.72 22.20 -5.12
C ALA A 278 27.79 23.64 -5.67
N LYS A 279 27.07 24.57 -5.04
CA LYS A 279 27.05 25.98 -5.44
C LYS A 279 28.44 26.61 -5.33
N SER A 280 29.11 26.50 -4.17
CA SER A 280 30.46 27.05 -3.99
C SER A 280 31.49 26.47 -4.97
N ALA A 281 31.34 25.20 -5.37
CA ALA A 281 32.20 24.59 -6.38
C ALA A 281 31.91 25.10 -7.80
N PHE A 282 30.64 25.34 -8.16
CA PHE A 282 30.29 25.94 -9.45
C PHE A 282 30.65 27.42 -9.52
N ASP A 283 30.47 28.20 -8.45
CA ASP A 283 30.87 29.60 -8.39
C ASP A 283 32.39 29.73 -8.63
N LYS A 284 33.22 28.92 -7.95
CA LYS A 284 34.68 28.85 -8.20
C LYS A 284 35.04 28.36 -9.60
N ALA A 285 34.31 27.38 -10.15
CA ALA A 285 34.51 26.96 -11.52
C ALA A 285 34.21 28.09 -12.52
N LYS A 286 33.24 28.97 -12.21
CA LYS A 286 32.88 30.14 -13.02
C LYS A 286 33.85 31.31 -12.87
N GLU A 287 34.47 31.49 -11.70
CA GLU A 287 35.60 32.41 -11.52
C GLU A 287 36.80 32.01 -12.41
N LEU A 288 37.06 30.71 -12.56
CA LEU A 288 38.19 30.16 -13.31
C LEU A 288 37.91 29.97 -14.82
N GLU A 289 36.69 29.60 -15.22
CA GLU A 289 36.25 29.52 -16.63
C GLU A 289 34.97 30.37 -16.88
N PRO A 290 35.03 31.72 -16.89
CA PRO A 290 33.85 32.58 -17.02
C PRO A 290 33.05 32.43 -18.32
N THR A 291 33.66 31.88 -19.37
CA THR A 291 33.04 31.61 -20.68
C THR A 291 32.25 30.31 -20.73
N ASN A 292 32.33 29.47 -19.69
CA ASN A 292 31.75 28.13 -19.69
C ASN A 292 30.26 28.17 -19.30
N THR A 293 29.41 28.39 -20.30
CA THR A 293 27.93 28.48 -20.16
C THR A 293 27.28 27.23 -19.58
N THR A 294 27.96 26.07 -19.52
CA THR A 294 27.42 24.89 -18.83
C THR A 294 27.29 25.13 -17.33
N ILE A 295 28.18 25.93 -16.73
CA ILE A 295 28.14 26.23 -15.29
C ILE A 295 26.87 27.02 -14.93
N ASP A 296 26.46 27.96 -15.78
CA ASP A 296 25.18 28.67 -15.63
C ASP A 296 23.97 27.74 -15.70
N THR A 297 24.05 26.63 -16.47
CA THR A 297 22.97 25.65 -16.48
C THR A 297 22.90 24.82 -15.20
N GLU A 298 24.04 24.46 -14.59
CA GLU A 298 24.07 23.76 -13.30
C GLU A 298 23.63 24.67 -12.14
N LEU A 299 24.00 25.95 -12.15
CA LEU A 299 23.51 26.92 -11.16
C LEU A 299 21.98 27.08 -11.23
N ARG A 300 21.39 27.08 -12.43
CA ARG A 300 19.92 27.08 -12.62
C ARG A 300 19.26 25.78 -12.16
N THR A 301 19.93 24.61 -12.25
CA THR A 301 19.38 23.37 -11.67
C THR A 301 19.45 23.36 -10.15
N ILE A 302 20.44 24.01 -9.54
CA ILE A 302 20.49 24.31 -8.09
C ILE A 302 19.30 25.19 -7.67
N ASP A 303 19.06 26.31 -8.35
CA ASP A 303 17.92 27.19 -8.02
C ASP A 303 16.56 26.48 -8.22
N THR A 304 16.51 25.51 -9.15
CA THR A 304 15.33 24.66 -9.37
C THR A 304 15.16 23.64 -8.25
N LEU A 305 16.25 23.02 -7.79
CA LEU A 305 16.23 22.05 -6.69
C LEU A 305 15.86 22.71 -5.36
N ASN A 306 16.35 23.91 -5.07
CA ASN A 306 15.98 24.69 -3.88
C ASN A 306 14.46 24.94 -3.82
N LYS A 307 13.85 25.37 -4.93
CA LYS A 307 12.39 25.57 -5.03
C LYS A 307 11.61 24.26 -4.83
N ILE A 308 12.16 23.13 -5.29
CA ILE A 308 11.56 21.81 -5.05
C ILE A 308 11.69 21.41 -3.56
N ASP A 309 12.78 21.79 -2.88
CA ASP A 309 12.99 21.54 -1.44
C ASP A 309 12.02 22.37 -0.57
N GLU A 310 11.80 23.63 -0.94
CA GLU A 310 10.78 24.51 -0.33
C GLU A 310 9.36 23.94 -0.53
N ASP A 311 9.01 23.53 -1.76
CA ASP A 311 7.70 22.94 -2.07
C ASP A 311 7.49 21.58 -1.40
N LEU A 312 8.55 20.78 -1.26
CA LEU A 312 8.54 19.51 -0.52
C LEU A 312 8.32 19.75 0.97
N SER A 313 9.06 20.69 1.57
CA SER A 313 8.95 21.02 2.99
C SER A 313 7.53 21.50 3.32
N ARG A 314 7.01 22.45 2.53
CA ARG A 314 5.63 22.95 2.67
C ARG A 314 4.58 21.87 2.46
N ALA A 315 4.81 20.92 1.54
CA ALA A 315 3.91 19.78 1.33
C ALA A 315 3.89 18.81 2.54
N VAL A 316 5.04 18.58 3.18
CA VAL A 316 5.14 17.76 4.40
C VAL A 316 4.48 18.46 5.59
N GLU A 317 4.66 19.77 5.74
CA GLU A 317 4.02 20.59 6.79
C GLU A 317 2.49 20.51 6.75
N ILE A 318 1.89 20.67 5.56
CA ILE A 318 0.43 20.55 5.36
C ILE A 318 -0.06 19.09 5.25
N GLN A 319 0.84 18.11 5.36
CA GLN A 319 0.57 16.68 5.22
C GLN A 319 -0.01 16.25 3.85
N ASP A 320 0.30 17.01 2.78
CA ASP A 320 0.02 16.60 1.40
C ASP A 320 1.12 15.63 0.92
N TYR A 321 0.97 14.37 1.32
CA TYR A 321 1.88 13.29 0.93
C TYR A 321 1.85 12.98 -0.58
N LEU A 322 0.84 13.44 -1.33
CA LEU A 322 0.83 13.31 -2.81
C LEU A 322 1.77 14.33 -3.45
N LYS A 323 1.68 15.61 -3.05
CA LYS A 323 2.63 16.63 -3.50
C LYS A 323 4.03 16.36 -2.97
N ALA A 324 4.18 15.92 -1.72
CA ALA A 324 5.49 15.56 -1.16
C ALA A 324 6.14 14.41 -1.93
N LEU A 325 5.38 13.37 -2.31
CA LEU A 325 5.87 12.32 -3.20
C LEU A 325 6.35 12.90 -4.54
N TYR A 326 5.51 13.67 -5.24
CA TYR A 326 5.86 14.29 -6.53
C TYR A 326 7.11 15.19 -6.46
N CYS A 327 7.23 16.01 -5.43
CA CYS A 327 8.42 16.85 -5.21
C CYS A 327 9.66 16.01 -4.89
N SER A 328 9.53 14.95 -4.07
CA SER A 328 10.65 14.04 -3.77
C SER A 328 11.15 13.27 -5.00
N GLU A 329 10.25 12.90 -5.93
CA GLU A 329 10.62 12.27 -7.20
C GLU A 329 11.36 13.25 -8.12
N ARG A 330 10.84 14.48 -8.28
CA ARG A 330 11.52 15.53 -9.06
C ARG A 330 12.85 15.99 -8.45
N ALA A 331 12.99 15.92 -7.13
CA ALA A 331 14.27 16.17 -6.48
C ALA A 331 15.30 15.07 -6.80
N LEU A 332 14.85 13.82 -6.92
CA LEU A 332 15.68 12.68 -7.32
C LEU A 332 16.04 12.66 -8.81
N ASP A 333 15.30 13.33 -9.69
CA ASP A 333 15.71 13.53 -11.09
C ASP A 333 17.00 14.37 -11.20
N ILE A 334 17.26 15.25 -10.22
CA ILE A 334 18.46 16.11 -10.14
C ILE A 334 19.50 15.48 -9.21
N ALA A 335 19.12 15.21 -7.96
CA ALA A 335 19.97 14.71 -6.88
C ALA A 335 19.84 13.18 -6.72
N VAL A 336 20.10 12.45 -7.81
CA VAL A 336 19.85 11.01 -8.00
C VAL A 336 20.35 10.11 -6.84
N PHE A 337 21.45 10.48 -6.20
CA PHE A 337 22.04 9.67 -5.12
C PHE A 337 21.63 10.14 -3.71
N CYS A 338 21.00 11.31 -3.56
CA CYS A 338 20.65 11.90 -2.27
C CYS A 338 19.74 11.00 -1.41
N GLN A 339 20.26 10.54 -0.28
CA GLN A 339 19.50 9.67 0.64
C GLN A 339 18.31 10.42 1.27
N ARG A 340 18.46 11.72 1.60
CA ARG A 340 17.39 12.56 2.17
C ARG A 340 16.11 12.51 1.33
N TYR A 341 16.23 12.64 0.00
CA TYR A 341 15.07 12.57 -0.90
C TYR A 341 14.49 11.16 -1.04
N LYS A 342 15.31 10.11 -1.01
CA LYS A 342 14.83 8.72 -1.00
C LYS A 342 14.03 8.41 0.27
N VAL A 343 14.48 8.86 1.44
CA VAL A 343 13.72 8.63 2.67
C VAL A 343 12.45 9.49 2.71
N LYS A 344 12.48 10.75 2.24
CA LYS A 344 11.26 11.58 2.08
C LYS A 344 10.26 10.99 1.10
N LYS A 345 10.72 10.32 0.04
CA LYS A 345 9.88 9.51 -0.86
C LYS A 345 9.26 8.32 -0.12
N ALA A 346 10.05 7.53 0.61
CA ALA A 346 9.56 6.37 1.36
C ALA A 346 8.59 6.75 2.51
N GLU A 347 8.84 7.87 3.20
CA GLU A 347 7.94 8.48 4.17
C GLU A 347 6.58 8.82 3.52
N SER A 348 6.60 9.53 2.39
CA SER A 348 5.39 9.89 1.64
C SER A 348 4.62 8.65 1.17
N LEU A 349 5.32 7.65 0.60
CA LEU A 349 4.73 6.36 0.21
C LEU A 349 4.10 5.62 1.40
N THR A 350 4.69 5.70 2.60
CA THR A 350 4.16 5.08 3.82
C THR A 350 2.82 5.69 4.23
N HIS A 351 2.71 7.01 4.27
CA HIS A 351 1.44 7.68 4.60
C HIS A 351 0.36 7.48 3.52
N LEU A 352 0.75 7.30 2.25
CA LEU A 352 -0.16 6.93 1.16
C LEU A 352 -0.59 5.45 1.18
N GLY A 353 0.00 4.60 2.03
CA GLY A 353 -0.30 3.17 2.13
C GLY A 353 0.47 2.27 1.16
N ARG A 354 1.46 2.81 0.43
CA ARG A 354 2.32 2.09 -0.54
C ARG A 354 3.53 1.45 0.17
N TYR A 355 3.26 0.67 1.23
CA TYR A 355 4.29 0.20 2.16
C TYR A 355 5.39 -0.64 1.51
N GLN A 356 5.07 -1.47 0.50
CA GLN A 356 6.05 -2.32 -0.18
C GLN A 356 7.14 -1.49 -0.88
N GLU A 357 6.74 -0.42 -1.58
CA GLU A 357 7.68 0.48 -2.27
C GLU A 357 8.48 1.33 -1.29
N ALA A 358 7.88 1.72 -0.15
CA ALA A 358 8.60 2.39 0.94
C ALA A 358 9.65 1.45 1.57
N GLU A 359 9.27 0.20 1.86
CA GLU A 359 10.15 -0.83 2.41
C GLU A 359 11.30 -1.19 1.47
N GLU A 360 11.08 -1.30 0.16
CA GLU A 360 12.18 -1.50 -0.80
C GLU A 360 13.21 -0.36 -0.71
N ILE A 361 12.77 0.90 -0.71
CA ILE A 361 13.66 2.06 -0.64
C ILE A 361 14.47 2.08 0.67
N VAL A 362 13.83 1.91 1.83
CA VAL A 362 14.56 1.98 3.11
C VAL A 362 15.39 0.72 3.38
N ASN A 363 14.99 -0.46 2.91
CA ASN A 363 15.84 -1.64 2.99
C ASN A 363 17.08 -1.52 2.08
N ASP A 364 17.01 -0.78 0.98
CA ASP A 364 18.17 -0.49 0.13
C ASP A 364 19.14 0.48 0.82
N ILE A 365 18.65 1.50 1.52
CA ILE A 365 19.47 2.41 2.33
C ILE A 365 20.10 1.65 3.52
N LEU A 366 19.30 0.87 4.27
CA LEU A 366 19.74 0.11 5.45
C LEU A 366 20.74 -1.02 5.16
N ARG A 367 20.92 -1.41 3.88
CA ARG A 367 22.03 -2.29 3.46
C ARG A 367 23.36 -1.55 3.26
N SER A 368 23.34 -0.23 3.14
CA SER A 368 24.53 0.63 3.03
C SER A 368 24.85 1.37 4.33
N ASP A 369 23.83 1.80 5.08
CA ASP A 369 23.92 2.42 6.40
C ASP A 369 22.84 1.84 7.30
N SER A 370 23.19 0.85 8.13
CA SER A 370 22.27 0.20 9.07
C SER A 370 21.87 1.08 10.26
N THR A 371 22.43 2.28 10.38
CA THR A 371 22.26 3.23 11.48
C THR A 371 21.41 4.45 11.12
N ASP A 372 21.01 4.62 9.85
CA ASP A 372 20.13 5.72 9.43
C ASP A 372 18.79 5.71 10.19
N VAL A 373 18.63 6.71 11.07
CA VAL A 373 17.47 6.86 11.96
C VAL A 373 16.19 7.17 11.21
N ASP A 374 16.26 7.81 10.05
CA ASP A 374 15.08 8.14 9.24
C ASP A 374 14.56 6.88 8.52
N SER A 375 15.43 6.09 7.89
CA SER A 375 15.06 4.79 7.29
C SER A 375 14.54 3.80 8.34
N LEU A 376 15.15 3.74 9.53
CA LEU A 376 14.66 2.91 10.64
C LEU A 376 13.28 3.36 11.13
N LEU A 377 13.03 4.68 11.23
CA LEU A 377 11.72 5.22 11.61
C LEU A 377 10.66 4.91 10.55
N VAL A 378 10.95 5.13 9.26
CA VAL A 378 10.02 4.83 8.16
C VAL A 378 9.69 3.33 8.11
N ARG A 379 10.68 2.45 8.27
CA ARG A 379 10.47 0.99 8.39
C ARG A 379 9.56 0.64 9.57
N GLY A 380 9.76 1.26 10.73
CA GLY A 380 8.86 1.11 11.88
C GLY A 380 7.43 1.59 11.59
N MET A 381 7.28 2.70 10.85
CA MET A 381 5.96 3.21 10.42
C MET A 381 5.26 2.28 9.42
N CYS A 382 5.99 1.70 8.45
CA CYS A 382 5.43 0.70 7.53
C CYS A 382 4.81 -0.48 8.31
N LEU A 383 5.57 -1.06 9.24
CA LEU A 383 5.12 -2.18 10.07
C LEU A 383 3.95 -1.79 10.99
N TYR A 384 3.97 -0.60 11.58
CA TYR A 384 2.88 -0.08 12.41
C TYR A 384 1.57 0.09 11.63
N TYR A 385 1.62 0.63 10.42
CA TYR A 385 0.45 0.78 9.56
C TYR A 385 -0.01 -0.55 8.91
N GLN A 386 0.86 -1.57 8.87
CA GLN A 386 0.52 -2.97 8.58
C GLN A 386 -0.07 -3.73 9.80
N ASP A 387 -0.23 -3.09 10.96
CA ASP A 387 -0.64 -3.72 12.24
C ASP A 387 0.37 -4.77 12.79
N ASN A 388 1.62 -4.75 12.29
CA ASN A 388 2.75 -5.53 12.83
C ASN A 388 3.43 -4.77 13.98
N ILE A 389 2.67 -4.65 15.08
CA ILE A 389 2.91 -3.73 16.20
C ILE A 389 4.22 -4.01 16.95
N ASP A 390 4.54 -5.28 17.20
CA ASP A 390 5.71 -5.66 18.01
C ASP A 390 7.03 -5.32 17.31
N LEU A 391 7.14 -5.61 16.01
CA LEU A 391 8.31 -5.25 15.22
C LEU A 391 8.40 -3.73 15.05
N ALA A 392 7.27 -3.04 14.86
CA ALA A 392 7.25 -1.58 14.77
C ALA A 392 7.80 -0.91 16.04
N PHE A 393 7.35 -1.34 17.23
CA PHE A 393 7.89 -0.84 18.50
C PHE A 393 9.37 -1.19 18.69
N SER A 394 9.84 -2.35 18.23
CA SER A 394 11.26 -2.70 18.28
C SER A 394 12.14 -1.72 17.47
N HIS A 395 11.66 -1.29 16.29
CA HIS A 395 12.35 -0.28 15.47
C HIS A 395 12.22 1.13 16.04
N PHE A 396 11.06 1.55 16.57
CA PHE A 396 10.94 2.83 17.26
C PHE A 396 11.86 2.93 18.49
N GLN A 397 11.99 1.84 19.25
CA GLN A 397 12.97 1.74 20.35
C GLN A 397 14.42 1.74 19.84
N GLN A 398 14.72 1.13 18.70
CA GLN A 398 16.04 1.20 18.07
C GLN A 398 16.40 2.64 17.69
N VAL A 399 15.48 3.37 17.05
CA VAL A 399 15.65 4.80 16.72
C VAL A 399 15.89 5.63 17.97
N LEU A 400 15.07 5.46 19.01
CA LEU A 400 15.21 6.20 20.28
C LEU A 400 16.46 5.82 21.10
N ARG A 401 17.13 4.69 20.80
CA ARG A 401 18.47 4.37 21.35
C ARG A 401 19.60 5.04 20.57
N LEU A 402 19.45 5.22 19.26
CA LEU A 402 20.45 5.86 18.40
C LEU A 402 20.38 7.39 18.49
N ALA A 403 19.17 7.95 18.50
CA ALA A 403 18.90 9.37 18.63
C ALA A 403 17.83 9.62 19.71
N PRO A 404 18.23 9.68 21.00
CA PRO A 404 17.30 9.87 22.12
C PRO A 404 16.42 11.11 22.03
N ASP A 405 16.85 12.14 21.29
CA ASP A 405 16.12 13.40 21.11
C ASP A 405 15.44 13.58 19.75
N TYR A 406 15.31 12.51 18.95
CA TYR A 406 14.58 12.59 17.69
C TYR A 406 13.05 12.73 17.91
N GLY A 407 12.57 13.99 17.94
CA GLY A 407 11.18 14.36 18.28
C GLY A 407 10.12 13.59 17.49
N LYS A 408 10.25 13.50 16.16
CA LYS A 408 9.33 12.76 15.30
C LYS A 408 9.21 11.28 15.70
N ALA A 409 10.30 10.65 16.16
CA ALA A 409 10.27 9.28 16.67
C ALA A 409 9.59 9.19 18.04
N LYS A 410 9.83 10.15 18.95
CA LYS A 410 9.13 10.25 20.25
C LYS A 410 7.62 10.37 20.06
N GLU A 411 7.18 11.26 19.17
CA GLU A 411 5.77 11.50 18.84
C GLU A 411 5.12 10.28 18.19
N THR A 412 5.78 9.68 17.18
CA THR A 412 5.29 8.47 16.51
C THR A 412 5.12 7.32 17.51
N TYR A 413 6.11 7.08 18.36
CA TYR A 413 6.07 6.07 19.42
C TYR A 413 4.95 6.35 20.44
N LYS A 414 4.82 7.61 20.89
CA LYS A 414 3.77 8.03 21.85
C LYS A 414 2.37 7.80 21.26
N LYS A 415 2.12 8.26 20.03
CA LYS A 415 0.84 8.08 19.33
C LYS A 415 0.49 6.60 19.14
N ALA A 416 1.44 5.80 18.64
CA ALA A 416 1.26 4.36 18.48
C ALA A 416 0.95 3.67 19.82
N LYS A 417 1.67 4.01 20.90
CA LYS A 417 1.44 3.47 22.24
C LYS A 417 0.07 3.86 22.78
N GLN A 418 -0.34 5.12 22.64
CA GLN A 418 -1.66 5.58 23.07
C GLN A 418 -2.79 4.88 22.32
N LEU A 419 -2.70 4.74 20.99
CA LEU A 419 -3.69 4.04 20.16
C LEU A 419 -3.85 2.57 20.61
N MET A 420 -2.74 1.87 20.83
CA MET A 420 -2.77 0.46 21.22
C MET A 420 -3.24 0.26 22.67
N THR A 421 -2.93 1.20 23.57
CA THR A 421 -3.38 1.14 24.97
C THR A 421 -4.89 1.35 25.05
N LYS A 422 -5.43 2.43 24.46
CA LYS A 422 -6.88 2.70 24.44
C LYS A 422 -7.68 1.61 23.72
N LYS A 423 -7.13 1.02 22.65
CA LYS A 423 -7.72 -0.15 21.98
C LYS A 423 -7.93 -1.32 22.94
N GLU A 424 -6.96 -1.64 23.81
CA GLU A 424 -7.11 -2.73 24.77
C GLU A 424 -7.92 -2.33 26.02
N GLU A 425 -7.88 -1.07 26.47
CA GLU A 425 -8.79 -0.55 27.49
C GLU A 425 -10.27 -0.75 27.07
N GLY A 426 -10.61 -0.42 25.82
CA GLY A 426 -11.93 -0.66 25.25
C GLY A 426 -12.27 -2.15 25.14
N ASN A 427 -11.29 -3.00 24.77
CA ASN A 427 -11.45 -4.45 24.76
C ASN A 427 -11.74 -4.99 26.18
N VAL A 428 -11.06 -4.47 27.21
CA VAL A 428 -11.25 -4.85 28.61
C VAL A 428 -12.62 -4.40 29.13
N ALA A 429 -13.02 -3.15 28.90
CA ALA A 429 -14.35 -2.65 29.26
C ALA A 429 -15.47 -3.47 28.59
N PHE A 430 -15.29 -3.86 27.32
CA PHE A 430 -16.23 -4.74 26.61
C PHE A 430 -16.27 -6.17 27.18
N LYS A 431 -15.12 -6.76 27.56
CA LYS A 431 -15.05 -8.07 28.24
C LYS A 431 -15.73 -8.02 29.61
N GLN A 432 -15.62 -6.90 30.34
CA GLN A 432 -16.30 -6.64 31.61
C GLN A 432 -17.80 -6.31 31.47
N GLY A 433 -18.35 -6.29 30.25
CA GLY A 433 -19.76 -5.98 30.01
C GLY A 433 -20.12 -4.49 30.14
N LYS A 434 -19.15 -3.60 30.36
CA LYS A 434 -19.34 -2.15 30.51
C LYS A 434 -19.52 -1.46 29.15
N LEU A 435 -20.63 -1.75 28.47
CA LEU A 435 -20.84 -1.35 27.08
C LEU A 435 -20.75 0.16 26.84
N LYS A 436 -21.29 1.01 27.74
CA LYS A 436 -21.20 2.48 27.60
C LYS A 436 -19.77 3.00 27.72
N GLU A 437 -18.98 2.47 28.65
CA GLU A 437 -17.56 2.82 28.85
C GLU A 437 -16.74 2.43 27.62
N ALA A 438 -16.94 1.22 27.09
CA ALA A 438 -16.29 0.76 25.86
C ALA A 438 -16.65 1.60 24.62
N LEU A 439 -17.91 2.07 24.50
CA LEU A 439 -18.35 2.94 23.40
C LEU A 439 -17.57 4.26 23.37
N THR A 440 -17.38 4.87 24.53
CA THR A 440 -16.58 6.10 24.70
C THR A 440 -15.12 5.83 24.37
N ILE A 441 -14.50 4.82 24.97
CA ILE A 441 -13.07 4.51 24.78
C ILE A 441 -12.76 4.22 23.30
N TYR A 442 -13.59 3.46 22.58
CA TYR A 442 -13.37 3.22 21.14
C TYR A 442 -13.55 4.50 20.30
N THR A 443 -14.45 5.40 20.69
CA THR A 443 -14.63 6.69 20.01
C THR A 443 -13.42 7.61 20.21
N GLU A 444 -12.88 7.66 21.42
CA GLU A 444 -11.62 8.37 21.71
C GLU A 444 -10.42 7.72 21.00
N THR A 445 -10.39 6.38 20.91
CA THR A 445 -9.32 5.64 20.22
C THR A 445 -9.20 6.04 18.75
N LEU A 446 -10.33 6.20 18.05
CA LEU A 446 -10.37 6.59 16.64
C LEU A 446 -9.80 8.00 16.38
N ALA A 447 -9.78 8.88 17.38
CA ALA A 447 -9.21 10.22 17.27
C ALA A 447 -7.68 10.26 17.41
N ILE A 448 -7.03 9.21 17.91
CA ILE A 448 -5.59 9.20 18.21
C ILE A 448 -4.73 9.15 16.94
N ASP A 449 -5.11 8.35 15.95
CA ASP A 449 -4.40 8.26 14.67
C ASP A 449 -5.33 7.91 13.50
N PRO A 450 -6.11 8.87 12.99
CA PRO A 450 -7.09 8.64 11.91
C PRO A 450 -6.49 7.96 10.66
N VAL A 451 -5.18 8.14 10.42
CA VAL A 451 -4.43 7.58 9.28
C VAL A 451 -4.28 6.05 9.35
N ASN A 452 -4.35 5.43 10.53
CA ASN A 452 -4.11 3.98 10.68
C ASN A 452 -5.33 3.14 10.25
N LYS A 453 -5.51 2.99 8.92
CA LYS A 453 -6.65 2.29 8.29
C LYS A 453 -6.92 0.91 8.88
N LEU A 454 -5.89 0.07 9.03
CA LEU A 454 -6.04 -1.31 9.51
C LEU A 454 -6.42 -1.39 10.99
N THR A 455 -5.85 -0.54 11.85
CA THR A 455 -6.24 -0.48 13.27
C THR A 455 -7.63 0.12 13.43
N ASN A 456 -7.91 1.24 12.75
CA ASN A 456 -9.17 1.94 12.87
C ASN A 456 -10.33 1.11 12.34
N SER A 457 -10.14 0.33 11.26
CA SER A 457 -11.13 -0.66 10.80
C SER A 457 -11.54 -1.64 11.91
N LYS A 458 -10.56 -2.17 12.67
CA LYS A 458 -10.81 -3.06 13.83
C LYS A 458 -11.51 -2.32 14.99
N VAL A 459 -11.16 -1.07 15.26
CA VAL A 459 -11.79 -0.26 16.31
C VAL A 459 -13.23 0.10 15.95
N TYR A 460 -13.52 0.48 14.70
CA TYR A 460 -14.89 0.66 14.19
C TYR A 460 -15.71 -0.62 14.31
N TYR A 461 -15.18 -1.79 13.93
CA TYR A 461 -15.86 -3.08 14.13
C TYR A 461 -16.14 -3.37 15.62
N ASN A 462 -15.18 -3.10 16.51
CA ASN A 462 -15.41 -3.27 17.95
C ASN A 462 -16.49 -2.30 18.47
N ARG A 463 -16.53 -1.06 17.97
CA ARG A 463 -17.58 -0.08 18.30
C ARG A 463 -18.95 -0.49 17.75
N ALA A 464 -19.01 -1.01 16.53
CA ALA A 464 -20.21 -1.63 15.96
C ALA A 464 -20.72 -2.79 16.83
N LEU A 465 -19.81 -3.60 17.39
CA LEU A 465 -20.16 -4.75 18.23
C LEU A 465 -20.72 -4.31 19.59
N VAL A 466 -20.25 -3.17 20.13
CA VAL A 466 -20.88 -2.51 21.28
C VAL A 466 -22.28 -2.00 20.91
N ASN A 467 -22.41 -1.24 19.82
CA ASN A 467 -23.69 -0.70 19.33
C ASN A 467 -24.72 -1.83 19.08
N SER A 468 -24.29 -2.93 18.46
CA SER A 468 -25.12 -4.12 18.21
C SER A 468 -25.60 -4.79 19.50
N LYS A 469 -24.75 -4.86 20.55
CA LYS A 469 -25.16 -5.34 21.88
C LYS A 469 -26.11 -4.38 22.63
N LEU A 470 -26.06 -3.09 22.32
CA LEU A 470 -26.96 -2.07 22.88
C LEU A 470 -28.31 -1.96 22.14
N GLY A 471 -28.52 -2.74 21.06
CA GLY A 471 -29.70 -2.63 20.20
C GLY A 471 -29.63 -1.47 19.18
N ASN A 472 -28.54 -0.70 19.17
CA ASN A 472 -28.30 0.43 18.26
C ASN A 472 -27.90 -0.05 16.85
N HIS A 473 -28.75 -0.87 16.21
CA HIS A 473 -28.42 -1.54 14.96
C HIS A 473 -28.13 -0.60 13.79
N SER A 474 -28.69 0.61 13.75
CA SER A 474 -28.32 1.61 12.73
C SER A 474 -26.85 2.05 12.91
N LEU A 475 -26.48 2.51 14.11
CA LEU A 475 -25.09 2.92 14.40
C LEU A 475 -24.09 1.77 14.22
N ALA A 476 -24.51 0.52 14.46
CA ALA A 476 -23.69 -0.66 14.16
C ALA A 476 -23.49 -0.88 12.64
N VAL A 477 -24.49 -0.56 11.81
CA VAL A 477 -24.35 -0.56 10.33
C VAL A 477 -23.41 0.56 9.87
N ASP A 478 -23.52 1.75 10.46
CA ASP A 478 -22.69 2.91 10.13
C ASP A 478 -21.22 2.65 10.50
N ASP A 479 -20.96 2.18 11.72
CA ASP A 479 -19.62 1.76 12.18
C ASP A 479 -19.05 0.62 11.33
N CYS A 480 -19.82 -0.41 10.97
CA CYS A 480 -19.33 -1.46 10.08
C CYS A 480 -19.03 -0.94 8.67
N SER A 481 -19.78 0.04 8.18
CA SER A 481 -19.54 0.65 6.88
C SER A 481 -18.28 1.51 6.90
N ALA A 482 -18.02 2.25 7.98
CA ALA A 482 -16.74 2.93 8.20
C ALA A 482 -15.57 1.93 8.29
N ALA A 483 -15.76 0.80 8.98
CA ALA A 483 -14.75 -0.27 9.04
C ALA A 483 -14.41 -0.85 7.67
N LEU A 484 -15.41 -1.03 6.80
CA LEU A 484 -15.26 -1.58 5.45
C LEU A 484 -14.69 -0.55 4.46
N ASN A 485 -15.04 0.73 4.57
CA ASN A 485 -14.42 1.80 3.78
C ASN A 485 -12.91 1.97 4.04
N LEU A 486 -12.40 1.40 5.15
CA LEU A 486 -10.97 1.32 5.46
C LEU A 486 -10.32 -0.02 5.11
N ASN A 487 -11.13 -1.08 4.92
CA ASN A 487 -10.69 -2.44 4.63
C ASN A 487 -11.85 -3.28 4.09
N ASP A 488 -12.07 -3.26 2.77
CA ASP A 488 -13.11 -3.99 2.05
C ASP A 488 -13.12 -5.50 2.36
N GLY A 489 -11.94 -6.06 2.67
CA GLY A 489 -11.75 -7.47 2.97
C GLY A 489 -12.16 -7.89 4.39
N TYR A 490 -12.69 -6.99 5.22
CA TYR A 490 -12.95 -7.27 6.63
C TYR A 490 -14.24 -8.08 6.86
N ILE A 491 -14.18 -9.39 6.61
CA ILE A 491 -15.29 -10.36 6.74
C ILE A 491 -16.07 -10.22 8.06
N LYS A 492 -15.42 -9.95 9.19
CA LYS A 492 -16.11 -9.76 10.48
C LYS A 492 -17.06 -8.55 10.49
N ALA A 493 -16.69 -7.45 9.82
CA ALA A 493 -17.55 -6.28 9.68
C ALA A 493 -18.72 -6.54 8.73
N LEU A 494 -18.51 -7.25 7.61
CA LEU A 494 -19.61 -7.69 6.73
C LEU A 494 -20.61 -8.59 7.48
N LEU A 495 -20.14 -9.59 8.24
CA LEU A 495 -21.01 -10.47 9.02
C LEU A 495 -21.82 -9.72 10.09
N LEU A 496 -21.21 -8.76 10.78
CA LEU A 496 -21.88 -7.95 11.80
C LEU A 496 -22.84 -6.92 11.20
N ARG A 497 -22.52 -6.38 10.02
CA ARG A 497 -23.40 -5.48 9.26
C ARG A 497 -24.61 -6.22 8.72
N GLY A 498 -24.41 -7.39 8.08
CA GLY A 498 -25.50 -8.29 7.66
C GLY A 498 -26.41 -8.69 8.83
N LYS A 499 -25.84 -9.07 9.98
CA LYS A 499 -26.63 -9.33 11.20
C LYS A 499 -27.44 -8.10 11.64
N SER A 500 -26.86 -6.90 11.60
CA SER A 500 -27.55 -5.68 12.01
C SER A 500 -28.61 -5.24 10.99
N TYR A 501 -28.40 -5.49 9.69
CA TYR A 501 -29.42 -5.34 8.66
C TYR A 501 -30.60 -6.31 8.84
N ARG A 502 -30.34 -7.58 9.20
CA ARG A 502 -31.39 -8.56 9.60
C ARG A 502 -32.24 -8.02 10.76
N SER A 503 -31.60 -7.50 11.81
CA SER A 503 -32.29 -6.84 12.93
C SER A 503 -33.04 -5.55 12.58
N LEU A 504 -32.77 -4.94 11.42
CA LEU A 504 -33.47 -3.76 10.90
C LEU A 504 -34.51 -4.10 9.80
N GLY A 505 -34.76 -5.38 9.51
CA GLY A 505 -35.62 -5.81 8.41
C GLY A 505 -35.06 -5.53 7.00
N LYS A 506 -33.79 -5.13 6.89
CA LYS A 506 -33.11 -4.83 5.62
C LYS A 506 -32.52 -6.10 5.01
N TYR A 507 -33.41 -7.03 4.67
CA TYR A 507 -33.03 -8.40 4.28
C TYR A 507 -32.23 -8.45 2.97
N GLU A 508 -32.44 -7.52 2.04
CA GLU A 508 -31.65 -7.47 0.81
C GLU A 508 -30.18 -7.09 1.09
N GLU A 509 -29.95 -6.05 1.88
CA GLU A 509 -28.62 -5.62 2.33
C GLU A 509 -27.91 -6.75 3.07
N CYS A 510 -28.64 -7.47 3.93
CA CYS A 510 -28.16 -8.66 4.64
C CYS A 510 -27.67 -9.76 3.68
N VAL A 511 -28.47 -10.10 2.65
CA VAL A 511 -28.07 -11.07 1.61
C VAL A 511 -26.85 -10.58 0.83
N ARG A 512 -26.79 -9.30 0.45
CA ARG A 512 -25.65 -8.70 -0.28
C ARG A 512 -24.34 -8.81 0.52
N ASP A 513 -24.36 -8.53 1.83
CA ASP A 513 -23.18 -8.63 2.70
C ASP A 513 -22.73 -10.08 2.93
N TYR A 514 -23.66 -11.02 3.12
CA TYR A 514 -23.30 -12.44 3.25
C TYR A 514 -22.80 -13.04 1.92
N GLU A 515 -23.31 -12.60 0.77
CA GLU A 515 -22.71 -12.97 -0.52
C GLU A 515 -21.32 -12.36 -0.73
N ALA A 516 -21.03 -11.17 -0.20
CA ALA A 516 -19.68 -10.61 -0.20
C ALA A 516 -18.73 -11.45 0.66
N CYS A 517 -19.16 -11.88 1.85
CA CYS A 517 -18.39 -12.82 2.70
C CYS A 517 -18.05 -14.10 1.93
N MET A 518 -19.05 -14.72 1.28
CA MET A 518 -18.89 -15.95 0.48
C MET A 518 -17.92 -15.80 -0.71
N LYS A 519 -17.74 -14.59 -1.24
CA LYS A 519 -16.79 -14.29 -2.34
C LYS A 519 -15.35 -14.09 -1.82
N LEU A 520 -15.19 -13.67 -0.57
CA LEU A 520 -13.89 -13.48 0.10
C LEU A 520 -13.38 -14.76 0.78
N GLU A 521 -14.27 -15.59 1.34
CA GLU A 521 -13.91 -16.85 1.99
C GLU A 521 -13.56 -17.95 0.98
N ARG A 522 -12.26 -18.08 0.65
CA ARG A 522 -11.73 -19.15 -0.22
C ARG A 522 -12.14 -20.56 0.25
N ASN A 523 -12.33 -20.76 1.55
CA ASN A 523 -12.92 -21.95 2.16
C ASN A 523 -14.26 -21.57 2.84
N ALA A 524 -15.24 -21.11 2.05
CA ALA A 524 -16.56 -20.63 2.49
C ALA A 524 -17.15 -21.41 3.67
N ASN A 525 -17.24 -20.76 4.83
CA ASN A 525 -17.53 -21.38 6.12
C ASN A 525 -18.97 -21.93 6.15
N ARG A 526 -19.18 -23.05 6.84
CA ARG A 526 -20.50 -23.70 6.96
C ARG A 526 -21.53 -22.76 7.61
N GLU A 527 -21.07 -21.92 8.53
CA GLU A 527 -21.87 -20.89 9.18
C GLU A 527 -22.28 -19.77 8.20
N THR A 528 -21.34 -19.21 7.43
CA THR A 528 -21.63 -18.17 6.41
C THR A 528 -22.67 -18.65 5.39
N ARG A 529 -22.58 -19.91 4.94
CA ARG A 529 -23.59 -20.51 4.04
C ARG A 529 -24.97 -20.61 4.68
N ARG A 530 -25.03 -21.01 5.96
CA ARG A 530 -26.29 -21.08 6.71
C ARG A 530 -26.91 -19.70 6.89
N LEU A 531 -26.12 -18.70 7.29
CA LEU A 531 -26.56 -17.32 7.45
C LEU A 531 -27.08 -16.73 6.14
N LEU A 532 -26.43 -17.01 5.01
CA LEU A 532 -26.89 -16.63 3.68
C LEU A 532 -28.23 -17.30 3.32
N GLN A 533 -28.40 -18.59 3.62
CA GLN A 533 -29.65 -19.30 3.33
C GLN A 533 -30.81 -18.79 4.20
N GLU A 534 -30.58 -18.55 5.50
CA GLU A 534 -31.55 -17.93 6.41
C GLU A 534 -31.96 -16.54 5.88
N ALA A 535 -30.98 -15.68 5.54
CA ALA A 535 -31.24 -14.35 5.00
C ALA A 535 -32.00 -14.36 3.67
N LYS A 536 -31.76 -15.35 2.79
CA LYS A 536 -32.52 -15.51 1.53
C LYS A 536 -33.96 -15.95 1.78
N ILE A 537 -34.20 -16.84 2.75
CA ILE A 537 -35.56 -17.23 3.15
C ILE A 537 -36.32 -16.04 3.77
N GLU A 538 -35.66 -15.24 4.62
CA GLU A 538 -36.25 -14.02 5.19
C GLU A 538 -36.50 -12.95 4.13
N MET A 539 -35.56 -12.74 3.19
CA MET A 539 -35.75 -11.83 2.05
C MET A 539 -36.95 -12.26 1.19
N LYS A 540 -37.10 -13.55 0.88
CA LYS A 540 -38.30 -14.08 0.20
C LYS A 540 -39.57 -13.78 1.01
N ARG A 541 -39.60 -14.15 2.29
CA ARG A 541 -40.76 -13.93 3.19
C ARG A 541 -41.13 -12.45 3.35
N SER A 542 -40.17 -11.53 3.29
CA SER A 542 -40.43 -10.08 3.31
C SER A 542 -41.02 -9.52 2.02
N LYS A 543 -40.94 -10.26 0.92
CA LYS A 543 -41.52 -9.92 -0.40
C LYS A 543 -42.79 -10.70 -0.70
N GLN A 544 -43.00 -11.83 -0.04
CA GLN A 544 -44.21 -12.64 -0.14
C GLN A 544 -45.42 -11.82 0.31
N LYS A 545 -46.49 -11.83 -0.49
CA LYS A 545 -47.74 -11.13 -0.18
C LYS A 545 -48.40 -11.76 1.05
N ASP A 546 -48.97 -10.94 1.93
CA ASP A 546 -49.81 -11.43 3.03
C ASP A 546 -51.25 -11.64 2.52
N TYR A 547 -51.54 -12.85 2.04
CA TYR A 547 -52.85 -13.19 1.47
C TYR A 547 -54.01 -13.07 2.48
N TYR A 548 -53.77 -13.33 3.76
CA TYR A 548 -54.77 -13.13 4.82
C TYR A 548 -55.10 -11.65 4.98
N LYS A 549 -54.08 -10.78 4.95
CA LYS A 549 -54.26 -9.32 4.99
C LYS A 549 -54.91 -8.76 3.72
N ILE A 550 -54.63 -9.33 2.55
CA ILE A 550 -55.25 -8.96 1.27
C ILE A 550 -56.75 -9.30 1.26
N LEU A 551 -57.12 -10.54 1.61
CA LEU A 551 -58.52 -10.91 1.83
C LEU A 551 -59.12 -10.23 3.07
N GLY A 552 -58.28 -9.67 3.94
CA GLY A 552 -58.63 -9.01 5.20
C GLY A 552 -59.43 -9.91 6.13
N VAL A 553 -58.87 -11.08 6.41
CA VAL A 553 -59.33 -12.12 7.35
C VAL A 553 -58.18 -12.51 8.28
N GLU A 554 -58.49 -13.12 9.42
CA GLU A 554 -57.47 -13.63 10.35
C GLU A 554 -56.87 -14.98 9.89
N LYS A 555 -55.71 -15.37 10.43
CA LYS A 555 -55.01 -16.60 10.00
C LYS A 555 -55.72 -17.91 10.33
N ASN A 556 -56.57 -17.88 11.34
CA ASN A 556 -57.47 -18.95 11.77
C ASN A 556 -58.77 -19.02 10.94
N ALA A 557 -58.98 -18.13 9.96
CA ALA A 557 -60.24 -18.04 9.23
C ALA A 557 -60.60 -19.34 8.50
N ASN A 558 -61.87 -19.72 8.66
CA ASN A 558 -62.44 -20.92 8.06
C ASN A 558 -62.74 -20.67 6.57
N ASP A 559 -62.85 -21.74 5.78
CA ASP A 559 -62.86 -21.63 4.31
C ASP A 559 -64.09 -20.87 3.78
N ASP A 560 -65.21 -20.89 4.50
CA ASP A 560 -66.40 -20.10 4.15
C ASP A 560 -66.26 -18.60 4.49
N GLU A 561 -65.43 -18.25 5.49
CA GLU A 561 -65.09 -16.87 5.81
C GLU A 561 -64.15 -16.31 4.73
N ILE A 562 -63.17 -17.10 4.30
CA ILE A 562 -62.28 -16.82 3.16
C ILE A 562 -63.12 -16.60 1.88
N LYS A 563 -64.05 -17.51 1.54
CA LYS A 563 -64.99 -17.34 0.41
C LYS A 563 -65.90 -16.12 0.54
N LYS A 564 -66.36 -15.77 1.75
CA LYS A 564 -67.24 -14.61 2.01
C LYS A 564 -66.48 -13.29 1.89
N ALA A 565 -65.25 -13.23 2.41
CA ALA A 565 -64.37 -12.08 2.31
C ALA A 565 -63.90 -11.84 0.87
N TYR A 566 -63.50 -12.90 0.16
CA TYR A 566 -63.16 -12.83 -1.27
C TYR A 566 -64.32 -12.26 -2.09
N ARG A 567 -65.52 -12.87 -2.03
CA ARG A 567 -66.69 -12.37 -2.77
C ARG A 567 -67.01 -10.90 -2.47
N LYS A 568 -66.95 -10.48 -1.20
CA LYS A 568 -67.18 -9.09 -0.78
C LYS A 568 -66.15 -8.12 -1.36
N ARG A 569 -64.87 -8.49 -1.40
CA ARG A 569 -63.77 -7.64 -1.92
C ARG A 569 -63.66 -7.68 -3.44
N ALA A 570 -63.88 -8.83 -4.08
CA ALA A 570 -63.95 -8.94 -5.54
C ALA A 570 -65.07 -8.05 -6.11
N LEU A 571 -66.27 -8.06 -5.50
CA LEU A 571 -67.36 -7.13 -5.84
C LEU A 571 -67.04 -5.65 -5.58
N LEU A 572 -66.04 -5.33 -4.76
CA LEU A 572 -65.61 -3.95 -4.50
C LEU A 572 -64.57 -3.46 -5.53
N HIS A 573 -63.66 -4.33 -5.96
CA HIS A 573 -62.58 -3.98 -6.91
C HIS A 573 -62.85 -4.42 -8.36
N HIS A 574 -64.05 -4.91 -8.68
CA HIS A 574 -64.41 -5.36 -10.02
C HIS A 574 -64.22 -4.26 -11.09
N PRO A 575 -63.52 -4.51 -12.22
CA PRO A 575 -63.19 -3.49 -13.22
C PRO A 575 -64.40 -2.67 -13.68
N ASP A 576 -65.52 -3.32 -14.01
CA ASP A 576 -66.73 -2.68 -14.54
C ASP A 576 -67.27 -1.56 -13.64
N ARG A 577 -67.12 -1.70 -12.31
CA ARG A 577 -67.59 -0.71 -11.33
C ARG A 577 -66.73 0.56 -11.27
N HIS A 578 -65.52 0.50 -11.84
CA HIS A 578 -64.52 1.57 -11.87
C HIS A 578 -64.19 1.99 -13.32
N SER A 579 -65.06 1.62 -14.26
CA SER A 579 -64.97 1.99 -15.69
C SER A 579 -65.03 3.50 -15.95
N SER A 580 -65.57 4.27 -15.00
CA SER A 580 -65.63 5.75 -15.01
C SER A 580 -64.65 6.42 -14.03
N ALA A 581 -63.79 5.65 -13.34
CA ALA A 581 -62.77 6.18 -12.43
C ALA A 581 -61.56 6.74 -13.21
N THR A 582 -60.64 7.42 -12.52
CA THR A 582 -59.41 7.89 -13.17
C THR A 582 -58.50 6.73 -13.58
N GLU A 583 -57.62 6.99 -14.55
CA GLU A 583 -56.68 6.01 -15.12
C GLU A 583 -55.61 5.51 -14.12
N GLU A 584 -55.51 6.13 -12.94
CA GLU A 584 -54.68 5.69 -11.83
C GLU A 584 -55.48 4.81 -10.85
N GLU A 585 -56.67 5.25 -10.43
CA GLU A 585 -57.61 4.47 -9.61
C GLU A 585 -57.99 3.15 -10.30
N ARG A 586 -58.29 3.17 -11.60
CA ARG A 586 -58.62 1.98 -12.39
C ARG A 586 -57.51 0.92 -12.31
N LYS A 587 -56.25 1.32 -12.43
CA LYS A 587 -55.09 0.43 -12.29
C LYS A 587 -54.92 -0.09 -10.87
N GLU A 588 -55.23 0.72 -9.86
CA GLU A 588 -55.22 0.25 -8.47
C GLU A 588 -56.35 -0.78 -8.22
N HIS A 589 -57.56 -0.56 -8.73
CA HIS A 589 -58.65 -1.52 -8.63
C HIS A 589 -58.36 -2.82 -9.41
N GLU A 590 -57.88 -2.75 -10.65
CA GLU A 590 -57.44 -3.92 -11.44
C GLU A 590 -56.34 -4.72 -10.72
N LYS A 591 -55.33 -4.04 -10.17
CA LYS A 591 -54.24 -4.67 -9.41
C LYS A 591 -54.78 -5.34 -8.13
N ASN A 592 -55.57 -4.62 -7.34
CA ASN A 592 -56.14 -5.14 -6.09
C ASN A 592 -57.06 -6.35 -6.39
N PHE A 593 -57.81 -6.33 -7.50
CA PHE A 593 -58.61 -7.47 -7.96
C PHE A 593 -57.74 -8.69 -8.32
N LYS A 594 -56.62 -8.50 -9.04
CA LYS A 594 -55.66 -9.59 -9.33
C LYS A 594 -55.02 -10.15 -8.05
N ASP A 595 -54.59 -9.28 -7.13
CA ASP A 595 -54.03 -9.67 -5.83
C ASP A 595 -55.05 -10.43 -4.95
N LEU A 596 -56.34 -10.08 -5.02
CA LEU A 596 -57.44 -10.79 -4.34
C LEU A 596 -57.72 -12.18 -4.93
N GLY A 597 -57.68 -12.31 -6.25
CA GLY A 597 -57.83 -13.61 -6.94
C GLY A 597 -56.70 -14.56 -6.58
N GLU A 598 -55.46 -14.10 -6.64
CA GLU A 598 -54.27 -14.84 -6.20
C GLU A 598 -54.38 -15.29 -4.74
N ALA A 599 -54.75 -14.36 -3.84
CA ALA A 599 -54.93 -14.66 -2.41
C ALA A 599 -56.01 -15.72 -2.15
N TYR A 600 -57.14 -15.66 -2.86
CA TYR A 600 -58.20 -16.66 -2.76
C TYR A 600 -57.78 -18.02 -3.31
N THR A 601 -57.09 -18.08 -4.45
CA THR A 601 -56.59 -19.34 -5.04
C THR A 601 -55.61 -20.05 -4.11
N VAL A 602 -54.73 -19.32 -3.43
CA VAL A 602 -53.79 -19.91 -2.45
C VAL A 602 -54.49 -20.35 -1.17
N LEU A 603 -55.43 -19.56 -0.63
CA LEU A 603 -56.05 -19.81 0.67
C LEU A 603 -57.31 -20.70 0.64
N SER A 604 -57.85 -21.02 -0.54
CA SER A 604 -59.03 -21.89 -0.69
C SER A 604 -58.72 -23.38 -0.92
N ASP A 605 -57.50 -23.72 -1.34
CA ASP A 605 -57.00 -25.10 -1.41
C ASP A 605 -56.25 -25.45 -0.10
N PRO A 606 -56.68 -26.47 0.67
CA PRO A 606 -56.00 -26.89 1.90
C PRO A 606 -54.52 -27.25 1.74
N LYS A 607 -54.09 -27.78 0.57
CA LYS A 607 -52.67 -28.06 0.29
C LYS A 607 -51.88 -26.76 0.19
N ASN A 608 -52.37 -25.81 -0.61
CA ASN A 608 -51.72 -24.52 -0.87
C ASN A 608 -51.71 -23.64 0.39
N LYS A 609 -52.86 -23.54 1.09
CA LYS A 609 -53.01 -22.88 2.40
C LYS A 609 -51.95 -23.40 3.39
N ALA A 610 -51.82 -24.72 3.51
CA ALA A 610 -50.86 -25.33 4.40
C ALA A 610 -49.39 -25.21 3.94
N GLN A 611 -49.09 -25.16 2.62
CA GLN A 611 -47.75 -24.84 2.11
C GLN A 611 -47.36 -23.39 2.42
N TYR A 612 -48.29 -22.46 2.21
CA TYR A 612 -48.17 -21.05 2.50
C TYR A 612 -47.98 -20.77 4.00
N ASP A 613 -48.77 -21.40 4.88
CA ASP A 613 -48.64 -21.27 6.34
C ASP A 613 -47.31 -21.83 6.88
N ARG A 614 -46.77 -22.88 6.26
CA ARG A 614 -45.40 -23.38 6.55
C ARG A 614 -44.31 -22.46 5.99
N GLY A 615 -44.67 -21.44 5.20
CA GLY A 615 -43.74 -20.55 4.52
C GLY A 615 -42.80 -21.30 3.57
N GLN A 616 -43.37 -22.23 2.80
CA GLN A 616 -42.75 -22.88 1.64
C GLN A 616 -43.02 -22.03 0.39
N ASP A 617 -42.11 -22.07 -0.58
CA ASP A 617 -42.34 -21.46 -1.89
C ASP A 617 -43.43 -22.23 -2.65
N LEU A 618 -44.42 -21.52 -3.19
CA LEU A 618 -45.47 -22.08 -4.05
C LEU A 618 -45.03 -22.15 -5.52
N ASP A 619 -44.06 -21.31 -5.90
CA ASP A 619 -43.60 -21.15 -7.28
C ASP A 619 -42.84 -22.37 -7.84
N ASP A 620 -42.19 -23.17 -6.97
CA ASP A 620 -41.36 -24.32 -7.38
C ASP A 620 -42.18 -25.50 -7.94
N GLU A 621 -43.51 -25.53 -7.77
CA GLU A 621 -44.42 -26.53 -8.40
C GLU A 621 -45.17 -26.01 -9.64
N GLY A 622 -44.79 -24.85 -10.19
CA GLY A 622 -45.15 -24.46 -11.57
C GLY A 622 -46.64 -24.13 -11.82
N TRP A 623 -47.19 -23.20 -11.03
CA TRP A 623 -48.60 -22.79 -11.15
C TRP A 623 -48.93 -21.99 -12.43
N VAL A 624 -50.13 -22.23 -12.95
CA VAL A 624 -50.66 -21.66 -14.20
C VAL A 624 -51.24 -20.26 -13.95
N GLU A 625 -51.06 -19.35 -14.91
CA GLU A 625 -51.65 -18.02 -14.88
C GLU A 625 -53.19 -18.08 -14.87
N VAL A 626 -53.83 -17.38 -13.92
CA VAL A 626 -55.28 -17.50 -13.68
C VAL A 626 -56.07 -16.90 -14.83
N ASP A 627 -56.72 -17.76 -15.60
CA ASP A 627 -57.62 -17.40 -16.70
C ASP A 627 -58.84 -16.60 -16.19
N PRO A 628 -59.07 -15.36 -16.68
CA PRO A 628 -60.27 -14.57 -16.37
C PRO A 628 -61.58 -15.32 -16.64
N GLN A 629 -61.60 -16.27 -17.57
CA GLN A 629 -62.82 -17.00 -17.93
C GLN A 629 -63.43 -17.79 -16.76
N MET A 630 -62.60 -18.23 -15.79
CA MET A 630 -63.06 -18.94 -14.59
C MET A 630 -63.98 -18.10 -13.69
N PHE A 631 -63.94 -16.77 -13.83
CA PHE A 631 -64.81 -15.85 -13.10
C PHE A 631 -66.30 -15.99 -13.50
N SER A 632 -66.55 -16.23 -14.80
CA SER A 632 -67.91 -16.35 -15.35
C SER A 632 -68.71 -17.49 -14.71
N THR A 633 -68.05 -18.60 -14.41
CA THR A 633 -68.68 -19.84 -13.92
C THR A 633 -69.12 -19.73 -12.45
N PHE A 634 -68.49 -18.86 -11.66
CA PHE A 634 -68.70 -18.77 -10.21
C PHE A 634 -69.81 -17.79 -9.80
N PHE A 635 -70.15 -16.83 -10.66
CA PHE A 635 -71.32 -15.94 -10.48
C PHE A 635 -72.54 -16.37 -11.30
N GLY A 636 -72.38 -17.26 -12.29
CA GLY A 636 -73.41 -17.67 -13.24
C GLY A 636 -74.22 -18.93 -12.89
N SER A 637 -74.67 -19.13 -11.64
CA SER A 637 -75.63 -20.22 -11.32
C SER A 637 -76.38 -20.06 -9.98
N GLY A 638 -77.42 -19.22 -9.97
CA GLY A 638 -78.38 -19.12 -8.85
C GLY A 638 -79.32 -17.92 -9.00
N PRO A 639 -80.63 -18.03 -8.68
CA PRO A 639 -81.58 -16.96 -8.95
C PRO A 639 -81.41 -15.77 -7.98
N SER A 640 -81.23 -14.58 -8.54
CA SER A 640 -81.22 -13.30 -7.81
C SER A 640 -82.57 -12.59 -7.98
N PRO A 641 -83.20 -12.05 -6.92
CA PRO A 641 -84.58 -11.56 -6.96
C PRO A 641 -84.71 -10.11 -7.49
N PHE A 642 -84.00 -9.77 -8.57
CA PHE A 642 -84.07 -8.46 -9.23
C PHE A 642 -84.11 -8.63 -10.75
N SER A 643 -85.29 -9.03 -11.24
CA SER A 643 -85.58 -9.26 -12.66
C SER A 643 -86.38 -8.10 -13.27
N GLU A 644 -85.87 -6.87 -13.19
CA GLU A 644 -86.45 -5.74 -13.89
C GLU A 644 -85.42 -4.63 -14.15
N PHE A 645 -84.97 -4.50 -15.39
CA PHE A 645 -84.66 -3.25 -16.10
C PHE A 645 -84.30 -3.59 -17.55
N HIS A 646 -85.11 -3.12 -18.52
CA HIS A 646 -84.81 -3.29 -19.94
C HIS A 646 -83.62 -2.41 -20.35
N PHE A 647 -82.71 -2.98 -21.15
CA PHE A 647 -81.81 -2.19 -21.99
C PHE A 647 -82.49 -1.92 -23.34
N GLU A 648 -82.66 -0.65 -23.69
CA GLU A 648 -82.73 -0.25 -25.09
C GLU A 648 -81.31 -0.17 -25.66
N VAL A 649 -81.16 -0.58 -26.93
CA VAL A 649 -79.89 -0.49 -27.65
C VAL A 649 -79.93 0.71 -28.58
N VAL A 650 -78.98 1.62 -28.41
CA VAL A 650 -78.62 2.65 -29.39
C VAL A 650 -77.15 2.44 -29.76
N ASN A 651 -76.84 2.51 -31.06
CA ASN A 651 -75.52 2.20 -31.63
C ASN A 651 -74.48 3.29 -31.37
#